data_AF-A0A409WKQ3-F1
#
_entry.id   AF-A0A409WKQ3-F1
#
_cell.length_a   1.000
_cell.length_b   1.000
_cell.length_c   1.000
_cell.angle_alpha   90.00
_cell.angle_beta   90.00
_cell.angle_gamma   90.00
#
_symmetry.space_group_name_H-M   'P 1'
#
loop_
_entity.id
_entity.type
_entity.pdbx_description
1 polymer ?
#
loop_
_entity_poly.entity_id
_entity_poly.type
_entity_poly.pdbx_seq_one_letter_code
_entity_poly.pdbx_strand_id
1 'polypeptide(L)'
;MSLAKIPVVAIISLAFKAMLTSPQPDPPKGEEVPSATVDVSKARDIILTTSYIVLAAAEIATILAYASPSSPLSQQLLSTLVFAGGDPSRLRLNISSILGAVLWLAGAALRMQAYQYMGKFFRFTVSIQKDHKLITTGPYAYVRHPSYSGLMLADIGWFLWNGSQGSWIRESGLWDNGVGRSVVVLFTLFFILSPPFVTFLRVAKEDDALKKQFGKEWLEWQKNVPYRIIPVAKIPLIVVLTFTFNAMFTSPNPAPAKEDLVATTKIDWVSGRNFILYMSRMGQTLLAAIEIAVIIANTNPSSLMSRKILHICLFEGSDPNTLQLHPLSYLAAFFWICGYAMRMRTYQDLGRFFRFDISIQKDHQLVTTGLYAYVRHPSYSGIVLADLGWALWYGTRGSWVRESGFLDSVGGRIALATFIVLFMLPGPAFTLPRMSSEDKALRNKFGKKWDEWAKKVPYRLIPGAMLTPPHPPPKAEEVIPSTKTDFNMLRLYRLHLAHIGQFMLAAVEMATLVAHASSSSSASQRELSSFLLGGRDPNRLHLSYIGAFGVVLWICGAALRIRTYRDLGRFFRFQISIQKDHELIKTGPYAYVRHPSYTGLTLAITGWFLYHGAQGSWVRESGFLEAWFGQAVLAAYLIPTLIHMQVLTLSRMSNEDAALRKKFGQEWDNWAKDVPYLLIPGIY
;
A
#
# COMPACT_ATOMS: atom_id res chain seq x y z
N MET A 1 -18.19 4.44 33.98
CA MET A 1 -17.74 5.81 33.64
C MET A 1 -16.75 6.29 34.69
N SER A 2 -15.68 6.98 34.33
CA SER A 2 -14.66 7.36 35.31
C SER A 2 -14.48 8.88 35.34
N LEU A 3 -14.99 9.53 36.38
CA LEU A 3 -14.63 10.92 36.71
C LEU A 3 -13.10 11.09 36.81
N ALA A 4 -12.38 10.02 37.12
CA ALA A 4 -10.91 9.99 37.13
C ALA A 4 -10.28 10.20 35.73
N LYS A 5 -11.06 10.19 34.64
CA LYS A 5 -10.58 10.55 33.30
C LYS A 5 -10.37 12.07 33.14
N ILE A 6 -11.16 12.90 33.83
CA ILE A 6 -11.08 14.38 33.76
C ILE A 6 -9.68 14.90 34.08
N PRO A 7 -9.03 14.55 35.22
CA PRO A 7 -7.70 15.05 35.52
C PRO A 7 -6.67 14.61 34.47
N VAL A 8 -6.79 13.40 33.91
CA VAL A 8 -5.91 12.93 32.84
C VAL A 8 -6.05 13.81 31.60
N VAL A 9 -7.29 14.06 31.13
CA VAL A 9 -7.59 14.94 29.99
C VAL A 9 -7.02 16.34 30.22
N ALA A 10 -7.19 16.90 31.43
CA ALA A 10 -6.68 18.22 31.75
C ALA A 10 -5.14 18.28 31.74
N ILE A 11 -4.47 17.28 32.32
CA ILE A 11 -3.00 17.22 32.38
C ILE A 11 -2.40 17.11 30.97
N ILE A 12 -2.89 16.17 30.15
CA ILE A 12 -2.44 16.06 28.76
C ILE A 12 -2.73 17.36 28.00
N SER A 13 -3.84 18.03 28.35
CA SER A 13 -4.25 19.28 27.70
C SER A 13 -3.31 20.45 27.92
N LEU A 14 -2.94 20.63 29.18
CA LEU A 14 -2.00 21.65 29.59
C LEU A 14 -0.60 21.36 29.05
N ALA A 15 -0.16 20.10 29.08
CA ALA A 15 1.14 19.69 28.55
C ALA A 15 1.28 19.98 27.05
N PHE A 16 0.24 19.72 26.26
CA PHE A 16 0.28 19.99 24.83
C PHE A 16 0.23 21.50 24.51
N LYS A 17 -0.59 22.26 25.25
CA LYS A 17 -0.59 23.73 25.11
C LYS A 17 0.80 24.30 25.42
N ALA A 18 1.44 23.82 26.48
CA ALA A 18 2.79 24.24 26.84
C ALA A 18 3.81 23.91 25.74
N MET A 19 3.74 22.73 25.12
CA MET A 19 4.69 22.34 24.05
C MET A 19 4.45 23.06 22.71
N LEU A 20 3.28 23.67 22.48
CA LEU A 20 2.97 24.47 21.29
C LEU A 20 3.08 25.97 21.54
N THR A 21 3.46 26.37 22.75
CA THR A 21 3.73 27.77 23.09
C THR A 21 5.24 28.01 22.99
N SER A 22 5.66 28.94 22.13
CA SER A 22 7.08 29.29 22.03
C SER A 22 7.57 29.86 23.37
N PRO A 23 8.70 29.38 23.92
CA PRO A 23 9.28 29.93 25.14
C PRO A 23 9.85 31.35 24.95
N GLN A 24 9.95 31.82 23.71
CA GLN A 24 10.62 33.05 23.32
C GLN A 24 9.82 33.81 22.25
N PRO A 25 9.92 35.15 22.19
CA PRO A 25 9.24 35.95 21.17
C PRO A 25 9.81 35.70 19.77
N ASP A 26 9.04 36.04 18.74
CA ASP A 26 9.48 35.95 17.34
C ASP A 26 10.79 36.74 17.10
N PRO A 27 11.65 36.30 16.16
CA PRO A 27 12.89 36.99 15.85
C PRO A 27 12.65 38.39 15.27
N PRO A 28 13.59 39.35 15.44
CA PRO A 28 13.52 40.65 14.78
C PRO A 28 13.50 40.52 13.25
N LYS A 29 12.76 41.42 12.57
CA LYS A 29 12.69 41.45 11.10
C LYS A 29 14.10 41.59 10.50
N GLY A 30 14.50 40.63 9.67
CA GLY A 30 15.82 40.59 9.00
C GLY A 30 16.77 39.48 9.46
N GLU A 31 16.49 38.81 10.59
CA GLU A 31 17.26 37.64 11.07
C GLU A 31 16.59 36.29 10.70
N GLU A 32 15.48 36.35 9.97
CA GLU A 32 14.73 35.18 9.52
C GLU A 32 15.35 34.57 8.28
N VAL A 33 15.45 33.23 8.24
CA VAL A 33 15.77 32.51 7.01
C VAL A 33 14.52 32.50 6.13
N PRO A 34 14.54 33.07 4.90
CA PRO A 34 13.37 33.10 4.03
C PRO A 34 12.86 31.68 3.74
N SER A 35 11.63 31.37 4.14
CA SER A 35 10.99 30.10 3.77
C SER A 35 9.48 30.23 3.68
N ALA A 36 8.92 29.87 2.52
CA ALA A 36 7.48 29.78 2.27
C ALA A 36 6.72 28.80 3.21
N THR A 37 7.44 28.07 4.08
CA THR A 37 6.88 27.10 5.04
C THR A 37 6.57 27.69 6.42
N VAL A 38 6.97 28.94 6.70
CA VAL A 38 6.82 29.56 8.04
C VAL A 38 5.35 29.88 8.34
N ASP A 39 4.63 30.52 7.42
CA ASP A 39 3.22 30.90 7.61
C ASP A 39 2.29 29.68 7.74
N VAL A 40 2.57 28.63 6.95
CA VAL A 40 1.86 27.34 7.04
C VAL A 40 2.05 26.69 8.41
N SER A 41 3.22 26.85 9.04
CA SER A 41 3.50 26.26 10.36
C SER A 41 2.81 26.99 11.51
N LYS A 42 2.73 28.33 11.46
CA LYS A 42 2.01 29.12 12.49
C LYS A 42 0.51 28.88 12.42
N ALA A 43 -0.07 28.90 11.21
CA ALA A 43 -1.49 28.57 11.01
C ALA A 43 -1.82 27.16 11.52
N ARG A 44 -0.96 26.18 11.24
CA ARG A 44 -1.06 24.81 11.76
C ARG A 44 -1.08 24.77 13.29
N ASP A 45 -0.14 25.43 13.96
CA ASP A 45 -0.02 25.37 15.43
C ASP A 45 -1.22 25.99 16.15
N ILE A 46 -1.81 27.03 15.55
CA ILE A 46 -3.06 27.63 16.02
C ILE A 46 -4.23 26.65 15.85
N ILE A 47 -4.37 26.04 14.68
CA ILE A 47 -5.43 25.05 14.42
C ILE A 47 -5.29 23.87 15.38
N LEU A 48 -4.07 23.34 15.57
CA LEU A 48 -3.78 22.24 16.50
C LEU A 48 -4.19 22.56 17.94
N THR A 49 -3.67 23.66 18.47
CA THR A 49 -3.96 24.09 19.83
C THR A 49 -5.47 24.29 20.03
N THR A 50 -6.13 24.94 19.06
CA THR A 50 -7.56 25.25 19.13
C THR A 50 -8.41 23.99 19.08
N SER A 51 -8.21 23.13 18.07
CA SER A 51 -8.96 21.89 17.91
C SER A 51 -8.80 20.98 19.12
N TYR A 52 -7.61 20.96 19.70
CA TYR A 52 -7.35 20.13 20.85
C TYR A 52 -8.02 20.63 22.13
N ILE A 53 -7.93 21.93 22.44
CA ILE A 53 -8.65 22.52 23.59
C ILE A 53 -10.15 22.29 23.45
N VAL A 54 -10.69 22.42 22.23
CA VAL A 54 -12.11 22.17 21.94
C VAL A 54 -12.48 20.71 22.21
N LEU A 55 -11.70 19.74 21.73
CA LEU A 55 -11.97 18.31 21.95
C LEU A 55 -11.85 17.92 23.44
N ALA A 56 -10.85 18.45 24.15
CA ALA A 56 -10.68 18.23 25.57
C ALA A 56 -11.83 18.83 26.39
N ALA A 57 -12.25 20.06 26.05
CA ALA A 57 -13.40 20.72 26.67
C ALA A 57 -14.69 19.95 26.40
N ALA A 58 -14.91 19.48 25.17
CA ALA A 58 -16.06 18.67 24.81
C ALA A 58 -16.10 17.35 25.59
N GLU A 59 -14.95 16.67 25.73
CA GLU A 59 -14.85 15.43 26.50
C GLU A 59 -15.13 15.65 27.99
N ILE A 60 -14.50 16.66 28.61
CA ILE A 60 -14.72 17.01 30.02
C ILE A 60 -16.18 17.43 30.26
N ALA A 61 -16.72 18.31 29.41
CA ALA A 61 -18.11 18.78 29.53
C ALA A 61 -19.11 17.63 29.39
N THR A 62 -18.85 16.68 28.48
CA THR A 62 -19.71 15.50 28.31
C THR A 62 -19.67 14.59 29.55
N ILE A 63 -18.48 14.36 30.14
CA ILE A 63 -18.33 13.56 31.37
C ILE A 63 -19.05 14.23 32.55
N LEU A 64 -18.89 15.55 32.72
CA LEU A 64 -19.52 16.31 33.79
C LEU A 64 -21.04 16.37 33.62
N ALA A 65 -21.52 16.63 32.42
CA ALA A 65 -22.95 16.70 32.11
C ALA A 65 -23.64 15.36 32.37
N TYR A 66 -23.02 14.25 31.97
CA TYR A 66 -23.56 12.92 32.25
C TYR A 66 -23.52 12.57 33.75
N ALA A 67 -22.53 13.05 34.50
CA ALA A 67 -22.45 12.83 35.94
C ALA A 67 -23.52 13.59 36.75
N SER A 68 -24.15 14.61 36.15
CA SER A 68 -25.20 15.41 36.79
C SER A 68 -26.38 15.64 35.84
N PRO A 69 -27.14 14.57 35.49
CA PRO A 69 -28.16 14.61 34.43
C PRO A 69 -29.43 15.40 34.82
N SER A 70 -29.60 15.72 36.10
CA SER A 70 -30.72 16.49 36.64
C SER A 70 -30.63 18.00 36.36
N SER A 71 -29.46 18.50 35.93
CA SER A 71 -29.27 19.92 35.61
C SER A 71 -29.74 20.24 34.17
N PRO A 72 -30.51 21.33 33.95
CA PRO A 72 -30.90 21.77 32.61
C PRO A 72 -29.70 22.04 31.70
N LEU A 73 -28.61 22.57 32.25
CA LEU A 73 -27.36 22.81 31.53
C LEU A 73 -26.72 21.50 31.06
N SER A 74 -26.75 20.45 31.89
CA SER A 74 -26.23 19.13 31.52
C SER A 74 -27.02 18.53 30.37
N GLN A 75 -28.35 18.69 30.36
CA GLN A 75 -29.19 18.19 29.28
C GLN A 75 -28.89 18.92 27.96
N GLN A 76 -28.70 20.24 28.01
CA GLN A 76 -28.32 21.05 26.85
C GLN A 76 -26.92 20.69 26.32
N LEU A 77 -25.96 20.44 27.21
CA LEU A 77 -24.61 20.00 26.83
C LEU A 77 -24.63 18.61 26.19
N LEU A 78 -25.37 17.66 26.77
CA LEU A 78 -25.50 16.32 26.20
C LEU A 78 -26.21 16.35 24.84
N SER A 79 -27.27 17.14 24.67
CA SER A 79 -27.97 17.26 23.38
C SER A 79 -27.12 17.91 22.29
N THR A 80 -26.09 18.68 22.67
CA THR A 80 -25.19 19.38 21.73
C THR A 80 -23.95 18.57 21.41
N LEU A 81 -23.36 17.90 22.40
CA LEU A 81 -22.08 17.21 22.30
C LEU A 81 -22.21 15.70 22.02
N VAL A 82 -23.40 15.14 22.16
CA VAL A 82 -23.68 13.71 21.91
C VAL A 82 -24.64 13.61 20.74
N PHE A 83 -24.13 13.09 19.63
CA PHE A 83 -24.86 12.88 18.39
C PHE A 83 -25.68 11.59 18.43
N ALA A 84 -26.55 11.41 17.44
CA ALA A 84 -27.35 10.20 17.28
C ALA A 84 -26.45 8.95 17.24
N GLY A 85 -26.70 8.01 18.17
CA GLY A 85 -25.91 6.78 18.33
C GLY A 85 -24.77 6.86 19.35
N GLY A 86 -24.49 8.04 19.93
CA GLY A 86 -23.50 8.22 20.98
C GLY A 86 -23.93 7.65 22.33
N ASP A 87 -22.96 7.16 23.11
CA ASP A 87 -23.14 6.61 24.46
C ASP A 87 -22.07 7.18 25.42
N PRO A 88 -22.39 8.27 26.14
CA PRO A 88 -21.45 8.92 27.07
C PRO A 88 -20.98 8.03 28.22
N SER A 89 -21.74 6.98 28.57
CA SER A 89 -21.39 6.09 29.68
C SER A 89 -20.08 5.31 29.44
N ARG A 90 -19.71 5.18 28.16
CA ARG A 90 -18.51 4.49 27.68
C ARG A 90 -17.25 5.35 27.73
N LEU A 91 -17.36 6.64 28.07
CA LEU A 91 -16.20 7.52 28.28
C LEU A 91 -15.39 7.03 29.49
N ARG A 92 -14.37 6.23 29.21
CA ARG A 92 -13.50 5.60 30.22
C ARG A 92 -12.08 5.46 29.70
N LEU A 93 -11.13 5.38 30.63
CA LEU A 93 -9.76 5.03 30.30
C LEU A 93 -9.69 3.55 29.91
N ASN A 94 -8.88 3.26 28.89
CA ASN A 94 -8.46 1.89 28.57
C ASN A 94 -6.96 1.88 28.28
N ILE A 95 -6.42 0.68 28.06
CA ILE A 95 -4.99 0.47 27.81
C ILE A 95 -4.50 1.33 26.63
N SER A 96 -5.27 1.43 25.54
CA SER A 96 -4.90 2.25 24.38
C SER A 96 -4.90 3.75 24.72
N SER A 97 -5.91 4.24 25.44
CA SER A 97 -5.94 5.64 25.88
C SER A 97 -4.80 5.97 26.86
N ILE A 98 -4.45 5.05 27.75
CA ILE A 98 -3.33 5.22 28.70
C ILE A 98 -2.01 5.27 27.92
N LEU A 99 -1.78 4.34 26.99
CA LEU A 99 -0.61 4.37 26.11
C LEU A 99 -0.55 5.67 25.31
N GLY A 100 -1.69 6.14 24.80
CA GLY A 100 -1.80 7.41 24.10
C GLY A 100 -1.37 8.58 24.99
N ALA A 101 -1.90 8.66 26.21
CA ALA A 101 -1.55 9.70 27.18
C ALA A 101 -0.06 9.66 27.57
N VAL A 102 0.51 8.47 27.76
CA VAL A 102 1.95 8.32 28.10
C VAL A 102 2.83 8.81 26.95
N LEU A 103 2.56 8.38 25.71
CA LEU A 103 3.31 8.83 24.53
C LEU A 103 3.19 10.35 24.35
N TRP A 104 1.99 10.88 24.59
CA TRP A 104 1.71 12.29 24.51
C TRP A 104 2.52 13.11 25.50
N LEU A 105 2.48 12.74 26.78
CA LEU A 105 3.23 13.40 27.84
C LEU A 105 4.74 13.25 27.65
N ALA A 106 5.21 12.08 27.20
CA ALA A 106 6.63 11.86 26.89
C ALA A 106 7.11 12.75 25.74
N GLY A 107 6.30 12.90 24.68
CA GLY A 107 6.59 13.79 23.56
C GLY A 107 6.64 15.26 23.99
N ALA A 108 5.65 15.70 24.77
CA ALA A 108 5.62 17.04 25.34
C ALA A 108 6.83 17.31 26.25
N ALA A 109 7.18 16.37 27.12
CA ALA A 109 8.34 16.48 28.02
C ALA A 109 9.65 16.59 27.24
N LEU A 110 9.87 15.75 26.22
CA LEU A 110 11.06 15.82 25.37
C LEU A 110 11.16 17.17 24.64
N ARG A 111 10.03 17.68 24.15
CA ARG A 111 9.98 18.97 23.47
C ARG A 111 10.27 20.14 24.42
N MET A 112 9.71 20.12 25.64
CA MET A 112 10.01 21.10 26.68
C MET A 112 11.48 21.03 27.13
N GLN A 113 12.05 19.84 27.24
CA GLN A 113 13.47 19.66 27.55
C GLN A 113 14.34 20.26 26.43
N ALA A 114 13.99 20.05 25.16
CA ALA A 114 14.70 20.69 24.05
C ALA A 114 14.68 22.23 24.14
N TYR A 115 13.57 22.82 24.62
CA TYR A 115 13.47 24.27 24.84
C TYR A 115 14.44 24.75 25.91
N GLN A 116 14.53 24.01 27.01
CA GLN A 116 15.41 24.34 28.13
C GLN A 116 16.89 24.31 27.71
N TYR A 117 17.31 23.30 26.94
CA TYR A 117 18.69 23.17 26.47
C TYR A 117 19.07 24.21 25.41
N MET A 118 18.17 24.54 24.48
CA MET A 118 18.40 25.62 23.51
C MET A 118 18.32 27.01 24.15
N GLY A 119 17.54 27.16 25.22
CA GLY A 119 17.37 28.42 25.94
C GLY A 119 16.97 29.58 25.02
N LYS A 120 17.75 30.66 25.06
CA LYS A 120 17.51 31.87 24.26
C LYS A 120 17.58 31.65 22.74
N PHE A 121 18.23 30.58 22.27
CA PHE A 121 18.38 30.28 20.84
C PHE A 121 17.15 29.59 20.24
N PHE A 122 16.22 29.11 21.07
CA PHE A 122 15.04 28.42 20.57
C PHE A 122 14.02 29.40 19.95
N ARG A 123 13.63 29.15 18.70
CA ARG A 123 12.58 29.89 17.98
C ARG A 123 11.75 28.94 17.12
N PHE A 124 10.45 29.22 16.98
CA PHE A 124 9.57 28.52 16.03
C PHE A 124 9.77 28.96 14.59
N THR A 125 10.52 30.03 14.33
CA THR A 125 10.99 30.44 13.00
C THR A 125 12.47 30.12 12.88
N VAL A 126 12.88 29.48 11.78
CA VAL A 126 14.31 29.19 11.53
C VAL A 126 15.04 30.52 11.41
N SER A 127 15.88 30.82 12.39
CA SER A 127 16.64 32.06 12.48
C SER A 127 18.01 31.75 13.06
N ILE A 128 19.04 32.41 12.52
CA ILE A 128 20.40 32.35 13.06
C ILE A 128 20.64 33.68 13.76
N GLN A 129 20.60 33.65 15.09
CA GLN A 129 20.80 34.82 15.94
C GLN A 129 22.28 35.26 15.95
N LYS A 130 22.53 36.52 16.29
CA LYS A 130 23.88 36.97 16.67
C LYS A 130 24.34 36.17 17.91
N ASP A 131 25.58 35.68 17.89
CA ASP A 131 26.17 34.80 18.91
C ASP A 131 25.49 33.42 19.09
N HIS A 132 24.82 32.90 18.04
CA HIS A 132 24.25 31.56 18.06
C HIS A 132 25.34 30.52 18.37
N LYS A 133 25.13 29.69 19.39
CA LYS A 133 26.03 28.58 19.74
C LYS A 133 25.43 27.24 19.37
N LEU A 134 26.26 26.32 18.89
CA LEU A 134 25.83 24.95 18.64
C LEU A 134 25.62 24.22 19.97
N ILE A 135 24.39 23.81 20.25
CA ILE A 135 24.05 23.06 21.47
C ILE A 135 24.14 21.56 21.18
N THR A 136 25.06 20.88 21.87
CA THR A 136 25.35 19.45 21.66
C THR A 136 25.07 18.58 22.89
N THR A 137 24.57 19.17 23.98
CA THR A 137 24.34 18.51 25.27
C THR A 137 22.86 18.16 25.51
N GLY A 138 22.61 17.24 26.44
CA GLY A 138 21.26 16.79 26.77
C GLY A 138 20.60 16.02 25.62
N PRO A 139 19.34 16.32 25.24
CA PRO A 139 18.67 15.58 24.17
C PRO A 139 19.33 15.79 22.80
N TYR A 140 20.09 16.88 22.62
CA TYR A 140 20.89 17.17 21.43
C TYR A 140 22.14 16.28 21.29
N ALA A 141 22.55 15.58 22.35
CA ALA A 141 23.62 14.58 22.28
C ALA A 141 23.19 13.29 21.57
N TYR A 142 21.87 13.07 21.42
CA TYR A 142 21.31 11.83 20.88
C TYR A 142 20.63 12.00 19.52
N VAL A 143 20.00 13.16 19.29
CA VAL A 143 19.32 13.50 18.04
C VAL A 143 19.52 14.97 17.70
N ARG A 144 19.62 15.32 16.42
CA ARG A 144 19.87 16.71 16.02
C ARG A 144 18.68 17.64 16.27
N HIS A 145 17.46 17.11 16.17
CA HIS A 145 16.24 17.87 16.42
C HIS A 145 15.29 17.15 17.41
N PRO A 146 15.61 17.17 18.71
CA PRO A 146 14.78 16.54 19.75
C PRO A 146 13.40 17.20 19.88
N SER A 147 13.30 18.50 19.64
CA SER A 147 12.03 19.24 19.66
C SER A 147 11.03 18.73 18.61
N TYR A 148 11.47 18.45 17.39
CA TYR A 148 10.61 17.85 16.35
C TYR A 148 10.29 16.39 16.68
N SER A 149 11.23 15.67 17.28
CA SER A 149 11.00 14.29 17.72
C SER A 149 9.93 14.19 18.82
N GLY A 150 9.95 15.12 19.77
CA GLY A 150 8.92 15.25 20.81
C GLY A 150 7.56 15.60 20.25
N LEU A 151 7.50 16.49 19.23
CA LEU A 151 6.26 16.82 18.52
C LEU A 151 5.65 15.59 17.85
N MET A 152 6.43 14.82 17.09
CA MET A 152 5.94 13.61 16.42
C MET A 152 5.45 12.55 17.41
N LEU A 153 6.17 12.37 18.52
CA LEU A 153 5.77 11.44 19.58
C LEU A 153 4.45 11.88 20.24
N ALA A 154 4.28 13.19 20.45
CA ALA A 154 3.06 13.76 20.98
C ALA A 154 1.87 13.60 20.03
N ASP A 155 2.09 13.79 18.72
CA ASP A 155 1.06 13.58 17.69
C ASP A 155 0.57 12.12 17.67
N ILE A 156 1.48 11.15 17.76
CA ILE A 156 1.12 9.72 17.86
C ILE A 156 0.27 9.46 19.11
N GLY A 157 0.67 10.02 20.25
CA GLY A 157 -0.09 9.93 21.50
C GLY A 157 -1.50 10.52 21.38
N TRP A 158 -1.61 11.68 20.73
CA TRP A 158 -2.89 12.35 20.44
C TRP A 158 -3.82 11.48 19.59
N PHE A 159 -3.31 10.89 18.51
CA PHE A 159 -4.09 10.00 17.64
C PHE A 159 -4.54 8.75 18.38
N LEU A 160 -3.66 8.15 19.19
CA LEU A 160 -4.00 6.96 19.94
C LEU A 160 -5.05 7.26 21.02
N TRP A 161 -4.96 8.41 21.69
CA TRP A 161 -6.00 8.87 22.63
C TRP A 161 -7.35 9.03 21.94
N ASN A 162 -7.41 9.84 20.89
CA ASN A 162 -8.65 10.21 20.21
C ASN A 162 -9.22 9.07 19.34
N GLY A 163 -8.39 8.14 18.88
CA GLY A 163 -8.80 6.98 18.11
C GLY A 163 -9.25 5.80 18.96
N SER A 164 -8.86 5.78 20.26
CA SER A 164 -9.18 4.70 21.19
C SER A 164 -10.67 4.65 21.52
N GLN A 165 -11.16 3.45 21.83
CA GLN A 165 -12.50 3.26 22.42
C GLN A 165 -12.61 4.10 23.70
N GLY A 166 -13.80 4.54 24.08
CA GLY A 166 -13.97 5.36 25.28
C GLY A 166 -13.45 6.79 25.17
N SER A 167 -13.00 7.26 24.00
CA SER A 167 -12.71 8.66 23.70
C SER A 167 -13.96 9.40 23.21
N TRP A 168 -13.97 10.73 23.33
CA TRP A 168 -15.11 11.52 22.86
C TRP A 168 -15.40 11.36 21.37
N ILE A 169 -14.39 11.28 20.49
CA ILE A 169 -14.61 11.08 19.04
C ILE A 169 -15.35 9.76 18.75
N ARG A 170 -15.05 8.70 19.50
CA ARG A 170 -15.67 7.38 19.33
C ARG A 170 -17.05 7.28 19.97
N GLU A 171 -17.21 7.79 21.18
CA GLU A 171 -18.41 7.55 21.97
C GLU A 171 -19.46 8.67 21.86
N SER A 172 -19.12 9.84 21.30
CA SER A 172 -20.09 10.92 21.05
C SER A 172 -21.05 10.62 19.89
N GLY A 173 -20.83 9.57 19.10
CA GLY A 173 -21.59 9.32 17.86
C GLY A 173 -21.11 10.13 16.64
N LEU A 174 -20.06 10.97 16.79
CA LEU A 174 -19.48 11.74 15.69
C LEU A 174 -18.95 10.83 14.57
N TRP A 175 -18.35 9.69 14.91
CA TRP A 175 -17.83 8.71 13.96
C TRP A 175 -18.92 7.91 13.22
N ASP A 176 -20.11 7.79 13.84
CA ASP A 176 -21.22 7.00 13.32
C ASP A 176 -22.03 7.78 12.27
N ASN A 177 -22.04 9.11 12.37
CA ASN A 177 -22.58 10.00 11.35
C ASN A 177 -21.64 10.11 10.12
N GLY A 178 -22.19 10.06 8.91
CA GLY A 178 -21.43 10.20 7.66
C GLY A 178 -20.67 11.54 7.54
N VAL A 179 -21.26 12.65 7.99
CA VAL A 179 -20.61 13.97 7.97
C VAL A 179 -19.49 14.02 9.00
N GLY A 180 -19.77 13.60 10.23
CA GLY A 180 -18.78 13.57 11.32
C GLY A 180 -17.60 12.66 10.99
N ARG A 181 -17.85 11.50 10.37
CA ARG A 181 -16.79 10.61 9.87
C ARG A 181 -15.92 11.28 8.82
N SER A 182 -16.51 11.97 7.84
CA SER A 182 -15.75 12.71 6.82
C SER A 182 -14.91 13.82 7.45
N VAL A 183 -15.46 14.56 8.42
CA VAL A 183 -14.71 15.59 9.17
C VAL A 183 -13.54 14.97 9.92
N VAL A 184 -13.75 13.89 10.69
CA VAL A 184 -12.68 13.20 11.43
C VAL A 184 -11.63 12.64 10.48
N VAL A 185 -12.02 12.06 9.34
CA VAL A 185 -11.08 11.52 8.35
C VAL A 185 -10.28 12.62 7.68
N LEU A 186 -10.92 13.70 7.20
CA LEU A 186 -10.22 14.82 6.57
C LEU A 186 -9.28 15.53 7.57
N PHE A 187 -9.74 15.72 8.80
CA PHE A 187 -8.93 16.24 9.90
C PHE A 187 -7.73 15.32 10.14
N THR A 188 -7.96 14.02 10.33
CA THR A 188 -6.91 13.01 10.52
C THR A 188 -5.92 12.98 9.34
N LEU A 189 -6.39 13.05 8.09
CA LEU A 189 -5.52 13.08 6.91
C LEU A 189 -4.69 14.37 6.85
N PHE A 190 -5.28 15.52 7.12
CA PHE A 190 -4.54 16.78 7.23
C PHE A 190 -3.44 16.71 8.31
N PHE A 191 -3.71 16.04 9.44
CA PHE A 191 -2.75 15.86 10.54
C PHE A 191 -1.80 14.67 10.40
N ILE A 192 -2.07 13.69 9.55
CA ILE A 192 -1.10 12.63 9.23
C ILE A 192 -0.17 13.09 8.11
N LEU A 193 -0.69 13.84 7.14
CA LEU A 193 0.07 14.27 5.98
C LEU A 193 0.88 15.54 6.24
N SER A 194 0.35 16.53 6.98
CA SER A 194 1.06 17.81 7.16
C SER A 194 2.24 17.78 8.16
N PRO A 195 2.16 17.18 9.36
CA PRO A 195 3.22 17.30 10.36
C PRO A 195 4.50 16.57 9.99
N PRO A 196 4.51 15.30 9.53
CA PRO A 196 5.72 14.65 9.04
C PRO A 196 6.27 15.38 7.81
N PHE A 197 5.43 15.69 6.81
CA PHE A 197 5.89 16.31 5.56
C PHE A 197 6.54 17.68 5.78
N VAL A 198 5.87 18.58 6.51
CA VAL A 198 6.41 19.92 6.82
C VAL A 198 7.63 19.81 7.73
N THR A 199 7.61 18.92 8.73
CA THR A 199 8.74 18.74 9.65
C THR A 199 9.97 18.19 8.93
N PHE A 200 9.84 17.19 8.05
CA PHE A 200 10.97 16.63 7.30
C PHE A 200 11.57 17.64 6.32
N LEU A 201 10.74 18.38 5.58
CA LEU A 201 11.22 19.44 4.68
C LEU A 201 11.94 20.56 5.46
N ARG A 202 11.43 20.88 6.65
CA ARG A 202 11.99 21.93 7.50
C ARG A 202 13.30 21.51 8.17
N VAL A 203 13.37 20.29 8.67
CA VAL A 203 14.58 19.69 9.27
C VAL A 203 15.73 19.69 8.28
N ALA A 204 15.50 19.34 7.01
CA ALA A 204 16.55 19.37 6.00
C ALA A 204 17.11 20.79 5.78
N LYS A 205 16.23 21.79 5.67
CA LYS A 205 16.64 23.19 5.52
C LYS A 205 17.35 23.74 6.76
N GLU A 206 16.92 23.34 7.95
CA GLU A 206 17.53 23.73 9.22
C GLU A 206 18.94 23.12 9.36
N ASP A 207 19.11 21.82 9.03
CA ASP A 207 20.42 21.15 8.95
C ASP A 207 21.36 21.90 7.97
N ASP A 208 20.87 22.31 6.80
CA ASP A 208 21.67 23.03 5.80
C ASP A 208 22.07 24.43 6.28
N ALA A 209 21.18 25.14 6.98
CA ALA A 209 21.46 26.44 7.57
C ALA A 209 22.51 26.35 8.70
N LEU A 210 22.35 25.37 9.59
CA LEU A 210 23.28 25.09 10.67
C LEU A 210 24.67 24.67 10.14
N LYS A 211 24.70 23.84 9.09
CA LYS A 211 25.94 23.46 8.41
C LYS A 211 26.67 24.66 7.80
N LYS A 212 25.95 25.60 7.18
CA LYS A 212 26.53 26.83 6.62
C LYS A 212 27.12 27.74 7.70
N GLN A 213 26.46 27.84 8.85
CA GLN A 213 26.87 28.71 9.94
C GLN A 213 28.06 28.16 10.74
N PHE A 214 27.98 26.89 11.15
CA PHE A 214 28.92 26.28 12.11
C PHE A 214 30.01 25.44 11.42
N GLY A 215 29.87 25.17 10.11
CA GLY A 215 30.92 24.56 9.28
C GLY A 215 31.48 23.27 9.86
N LYS A 216 32.74 23.31 10.31
CA LYS A 216 33.48 22.14 10.82
C LYS A 216 32.89 21.60 12.12
N GLU A 217 32.48 22.47 13.05
CA GLU A 217 31.91 22.07 14.35
C GLU A 217 30.62 21.26 14.15
N TRP A 218 29.80 21.69 13.19
CA TRP A 218 28.59 20.96 12.81
C TRP A 218 28.88 19.60 12.21
N LEU A 219 29.85 19.51 11.31
CA LEU A 219 30.22 18.24 10.66
C LEU A 219 30.73 17.21 11.67
N GLU A 220 31.52 17.66 12.65
CA GLU A 220 32.05 16.80 13.70
C GLU A 220 30.95 16.33 14.66
N TRP A 221 30.07 17.24 15.08
CA TRP A 221 28.91 16.86 15.88
C TRP A 221 27.94 15.95 15.11
N GLN A 222 27.67 16.23 13.84
CA GLN A 222 26.82 15.42 12.96
C GLN A 222 27.34 13.98 12.84
N LYS A 223 28.67 13.79 12.83
CA LYS A 223 29.28 12.46 12.79
C LYS A 223 28.96 11.65 14.06
N ASN A 224 28.94 12.32 15.21
CA ASN A 224 28.63 11.71 16.51
C ASN A 224 27.11 11.57 16.75
N VAL A 225 26.31 12.43 16.13
CA VAL A 225 24.83 12.45 16.24
C VAL A 225 24.22 12.31 14.85
N PRO A 226 24.23 11.09 14.27
CA PRO A 226 23.83 10.85 12.88
C PRO A 226 22.32 11.03 12.65
N TYR A 227 21.51 10.94 13.71
CA TYR A 227 20.06 11.00 13.64
C TYR A 227 19.50 12.42 13.64
N ARG A 228 18.74 12.78 12.61
CA ARG A 228 18.02 14.06 12.54
C ARG A 228 16.89 14.14 13.56
N ILE A 229 16.07 13.11 13.61
CA ILE A 229 14.91 12.94 14.49
C ILE A 229 15.10 11.59 15.20
N ILE A 230 14.44 11.37 16.35
CA ILE A 230 14.47 10.10 17.06
C ILE A 230 14.40 8.90 16.07
N PRO A 231 15.43 8.03 16.03
CA PRO A 231 15.43 6.83 15.17
C PRO A 231 14.30 5.85 15.51
N VAL A 232 13.81 5.92 16.76
CA VAL A 232 12.61 5.21 17.23
C VAL A 232 11.37 5.61 16.44
N ALA A 233 11.30 6.70 15.65
CA ALA A 233 10.13 7.00 14.81
C ALA A 233 9.76 5.86 13.85
N LYS A 234 10.75 5.06 13.45
CA LYS A 234 10.53 3.85 12.65
C LYS A 234 9.89 2.71 13.46
N ILE A 235 10.17 2.61 14.76
CA ILE A 235 9.72 1.51 15.64
C ILE A 235 8.18 1.45 15.74
N PRO A 236 7.43 2.54 16.03
CA PRO A 236 5.97 2.53 16.00
C PRO A 236 5.41 2.04 14.67
N LEU A 237 6.03 2.42 13.55
CA LEU A 237 5.58 1.98 12.24
C LEU A 237 5.82 0.47 12.04
N ILE A 238 7.00 -0.05 12.42
CA ILE A 238 7.27 -1.50 12.40
C ILE A 238 6.28 -2.26 13.29
N VAL A 239 5.97 -1.73 14.48
CA VAL A 239 5.01 -2.34 15.41
C VAL A 239 3.61 -2.37 14.80
N VAL A 240 3.16 -1.26 14.20
CA VAL A 240 1.85 -1.18 13.51
C VAL A 240 1.81 -2.14 12.32
N LEU A 241 2.84 -2.19 11.48
CA LEU A 241 2.89 -3.09 10.33
C LEU A 241 2.91 -4.57 10.76
N THR A 242 3.62 -4.89 11.84
CA THR A 242 3.68 -6.24 12.40
C THR A 242 2.34 -6.65 13.01
N PHE A 243 1.69 -5.74 13.75
CA PHE A 243 0.36 -5.97 14.30
C PHE A 243 -0.67 -6.18 13.19
N THR A 244 -0.70 -5.29 12.18
CA THR A 244 -1.63 -5.36 11.07
C THR A 244 -1.44 -6.65 10.27
N PHE A 245 -0.21 -7.08 9.99
CA PHE A 245 0.08 -8.36 9.34
C PHE A 245 -0.43 -9.56 10.14
N ASN A 246 -0.15 -9.59 11.46
CA ASN A 246 -0.65 -10.64 12.33
C ASN A 246 -2.18 -10.68 12.37
N ALA A 247 -2.83 -9.52 12.44
CA ALA A 247 -4.28 -9.39 12.41
C ALA A 247 -4.88 -9.83 11.07
N MET A 248 -4.25 -9.51 9.93
CA MET A 248 -4.69 -9.97 8.60
C MET A 248 -4.73 -11.50 8.51
N PHE A 249 -3.73 -12.18 9.07
CA PHE A 249 -3.62 -13.64 8.97
C PHE A 249 -4.16 -14.38 10.20
N THR A 250 -4.93 -13.69 11.04
CA THR A 250 -5.70 -14.31 12.12
C THR A 250 -7.17 -14.38 11.71
N SER A 251 -7.75 -15.58 11.76
CA SER A 251 -9.17 -15.76 11.43
C SER A 251 -10.03 -15.07 12.49
N PRO A 252 -11.01 -14.24 12.12
CA PRO A 252 -11.92 -13.60 13.08
C PRO A 252 -12.91 -14.59 13.70
N ASN A 253 -13.06 -15.77 13.10
CA ASN A 253 -14.03 -16.79 13.49
C ASN A 253 -13.34 -18.16 13.70
N PRO A 254 -13.90 -19.04 14.55
CA PRO A 254 -13.38 -20.39 14.75
C PRO A 254 -13.46 -21.24 13.48
N ALA A 255 -12.66 -22.30 13.42
CA ALA A 255 -12.66 -23.24 12.31
C ALA A 255 -14.08 -23.80 12.05
N PRO A 256 -14.49 -23.99 10.78
CA PRO A 256 -15.81 -24.54 10.47
C PRO A 256 -15.92 -26.01 10.88
N ALA A 257 -17.16 -26.48 11.11
CA ALA A 257 -17.43 -27.89 11.32
C ALA A 257 -17.01 -28.69 10.08
N LYS A 258 -16.55 -29.94 10.26
CA LYS A 258 -16.10 -30.80 9.14
C LYS A 258 -17.19 -31.01 8.08
N GLU A 259 -18.45 -30.98 8.50
CA GLU A 259 -19.63 -31.15 7.64
C GLU A 259 -19.89 -29.94 6.73
N ASP A 260 -19.48 -28.73 7.15
CA ASP A 260 -19.64 -27.50 6.38
C ASP A 260 -18.55 -27.31 5.31
N LEU A 261 -17.50 -28.15 5.33
CA LEU A 261 -16.37 -28.07 4.41
C LEU A 261 -16.75 -28.57 3.01
N VAL A 262 -16.37 -27.82 1.98
CA VAL A 262 -16.57 -28.23 0.59
C VAL A 262 -15.57 -29.33 0.21
N ALA A 263 -15.97 -30.31 -0.61
CA ALA A 263 -15.17 -31.49 -0.95
C ALA A 263 -13.79 -31.17 -1.58
N THR A 264 -13.65 -30.04 -2.27
CA THR A 264 -12.36 -29.54 -2.82
C THR A 264 -11.33 -29.17 -1.75
N THR A 265 -11.75 -29.14 -0.47
CA THR A 265 -10.93 -28.82 0.70
C THR A 265 -10.50 -30.07 1.48
N LYS A 266 -10.83 -31.29 1.00
CA LYS A 266 -10.59 -32.57 1.70
C LYS A 266 -9.20 -33.18 1.50
N ILE A 267 -8.41 -32.72 0.53
CA ILE A 267 -6.97 -33.01 0.53
C ILE A 267 -6.36 -32.21 1.70
N ASP A 268 -5.33 -32.72 2.39
CA ASP A 268 -4.77 -32.26 3.69
C ASP A 268 -4.13 -30.83 3.68
N TRP A 269 -4.68 -29.92 2.88
CA TRP A 269 -4.33 -28.52 2.69
C TRP A 269 -4.60 -27.65 3.91
N VAL A 270 -5.49 -28.05 4.82
CA VAL A 270 -5.85 -27.24 5.99
C VAL A 270 -4.67 -27.16 6.96
N SER A 271 -3.99 -28.29 7.20
CA SER A 271 -2.78 -28.36 8.02
C SER A 271 -1.63 -27.57 7.38
N GLY A 272 -1.35 -27.83 6.10
CA GLY A 272 -0.29 -27.15 5.35
C GLY A 272 -0.49 -25.62 5.23
N ARG A 273 -1.73 -25.15 5.00
CA ARG A 273 -2.03 -23.72 4.95
C ARG A 273 -1.86 -23.05 6.31
N ASN A 274 -2.39 -23.65 7.37
CA ASN A 274 -2.26 -23.08 8.71
C ASN A 274 -0.79 -23.01 9.13
N PHE A 275 0.01 -24.04 8.77
CA PHE A 275 1.45 -24.02 8.93
C PHE A 275 2.10 -22.88 8.13
N ILE A 276 1.77 -22.71 6.85
CA ILE A 276 2.29 -21.60 6.02
C ILE A 276 1.95 -20.23 6.63
N LEU A 277 0.71 -20.02 7.06
CA LEU A 277 0.28 -18.77 7.69
C LEU A 277 1.01 -18.52 9.03
N TYR A 278 1.19 -19.57 9.83
CA TYR A 278 1.94 -19.50 11.07
C TYR A 278 3.40 -19.12 10.82
N MET A 279 4.08 -19.82 9.90
CA MET A 279 5.46 -19.55 9.52
C MET A 279 5.64 -18.14 8.93
N SER A 280 4.69 -17.68 8.11
CA SER A 280 4.70 -16.31 7.57
C SER A 280 4.64 -15.26 8.67
N ARG A 281 3.74 -15.44 9.65
CA ARG A 281 3.60 -14.53 10.80
C ARG A 281 4.81 -14.56 11.71
N MET A 282 5.35 -15.74 11.99
CA MET A 282 6.54 -15.91 12.80
C MET A 282 7.75 -15.26 12.14
N GLY A 283 7.98 -15.51 10.85
CA GLY A 283 9.06 -14.88 10.09
C GLY A 283 8.94 -13.37 10.03
N GLN A 284 7.74 -12.83 9.79
CA GLN A 284 7.51 -11.38 9.83
C GLN A 284 7.79 -10.78 11.21
N THR A 285 7.33 -11.44 12.28
CA THR A 285 7.53 -10.96 13.65
C THR A 285 9.00 -11.00 14.03
N LEU A 286 9.74 -12.02 13.56
CA LEU A 286 11.18 -12.14 13.76
C LEU A 286 11.94 -11.02 13.04
N LEU A 287 11.64 -10.75 11.76
CA LEU A 287 12.26 -9.65 11.01
C LEU A 287 12.03 -8.29 11.67
N ALA A 288 10.79 -8.04 12.12
CA ALA A 288 10.45 -6.83 12.85
C ALA A 288 11.19 -6.72 14.20
N ALA A 289 11.28 -7.81 14.96
CA ALA A 289 11.95 -7.84 16.26
C ALA A 289 13.45 -7.57 16.12
N ILE A 290 14.11 -8.17 15.10
CA ILE A 290 15.53 -7.94 14.81
C ILE A 290 15.76 -6.47 14.46
N GLU A 291 14.95 -5.92 13.55
CA GLU A 291 15.08 -4.53 13.13
C GLU A 291 14.90 -3.54 14.30
N ILE A 292 13.88 -3.76 15.14
CA ILE A 292 13.67 -2.97 16.35
C ILE A 292 14.86 -3.12 17.31
N ALA A 293 15.36 -4.33 17.52
CA ALA A 293 16.48 -4.59 18.43
C ALA A 293 17.75 -3.87 17.96
N VAL A 294 18.05 -3.86 16.66
CA VAL A 294 19.19 -3.13 16.09
C VAL A 294 19.00 -1.62 16.27
N ILE A 295 17.82 -1.08 15.98
CA ILE A 295 17.54 0.36 16.15
C ILE A 295 17.72 0.77 17.62
N ILE A 296 17.20 -0.03 18.57
CA ILE A 296 17.37 0.24 20.01
C ILE A 296 18.84 0.11 20.42
N ALA A 297 19.52 -0.95 20.04
CA ALA A 297 20.92 -1.17 20.39
C ALA A 297 21.82 -0.03 19.88
N ASN A 298 21.52 0.51 18.70
CA ASN A 298 22.27 1.62 18.13
C ASN A 298 22.03 2.97 18.85
N THR A 299 20.98 3.10 19.68
CA THR A 299 20.78 4.32 20.48
C THR A 299 21.74 4.40 21.68
N ASN A 300 22.29 3.28 22.13
CA ASN A 300 23.24 3.22 23.22
C ASN A 300 24.34 2.15 22.98
N PRO A 301 25.28 2.40 22.06
CA PRO A 301 26.27 1.42 21.65
C PRO A 301 27.33 1.11 22.72
N SER A 302 27.44 1.91 23.79
CA SER A 302 28.39 1.67 24.89
C SER A 302 27.99 0.50 25.79
N SER A 303 26.69 0.18 25.84
CA SER A 303 26.16 -0.95 26.59
C SER A 303 26.67 -2.29 26.06
N LEU A 304 27.01 -3.21 26.97
CA LEU A 304 27.43 -4.57 26.63
C LEU A 304 26.34 -5.31 25.84
N MET A 305 25.08 -5.11 26.20
CA MET A 305 23.95 -5.75 25.53
C MET A 305 23.77 -5.22 24.11
N SER A 306 23.87 -3.90 23.94
CA SER A 306 23.80 -3.27 22.62
C SER A 306 24.91 -3.78 21.69
N ARG A 307 26.14 -3.89 22.19
CA ARG A 307 27.26 -4.46 21.41
C ARG A 307 26.99 -5.89 20.97
N LYS A 308 26.45 -6.74 21.85
CA LYS A 308 26.08 -8.12 21.51
C LYS A 308 24.98 -8.16 20.44
N ILE A 309 23.94 -7.35 20.57
CA ILE A 309 22.84 -7.28 19.59
C ILE A 309 23.36 -6.82 18.23
N LEU A 310 24.14 -5.73 18.20
CA LEU A 310 24.72 -5.23 16.95
C LEU A 310 25.63 -6.27 16.31
N HIS A 311 26.45 -6.98 17.09
CA HIS A 311 27.33 -8.02 16.58
C HIS A 311 26.58 -9.25 16.02
N ILE A 312 25.44 -9.63 16.61
CA ILE A 312 24.64 -10.78 16.16
C ILE A 312 23.79 -10.43 14.93
N CYS A 313 23.23 -9.21 14.91
CA CYS A 313 22.21 -8.81 13.95
C CYS A 313 22.75 -8.01 12.76
N LEU A 314 24.03 -7.64 12.75
CA LEU A 314 24.68 -6.95 11.63
C LEU A 314 25.88 -7.76 11.14
N PHE A 315 26.02 -7.82 9.82
CA PHE A 315 27.13 -8.47 9.15
C PHE A 315 28.26 -7.47 8.92
N GLU A 316 29.49 -7.97 8.71
CA GLU A 316 30.70 -7.13 8.59
C GLU A 316 30.54 -5.99 7.57
N GLY A 317 30.91 -4.77 7.99
CA GLY A 317 30.85 -3.57 7.14
C GLY A 317 29.51 -2.82 7.16
N SER A 318 28.52 -3.30 7.92
CA SER A 318 27.20 -2.67 8.00
C SER A 318 27.16 -1.53 9.03
N ASP A 319 26.58 -0.40 8.66
CA ASP A 319 26.38 0.74 9.56
C ASP A 319 24.94 0.75 10.09
N PRO A 320 24.71 0.54 11.39
CA PRO A 320 23.36 0.55 11.96
C PRO A 320 22.65 1.90 11.83
N ASN A 321 23.36 3.00 11.54
CA ASN A 321 22.76 4.31 11.35
C ASN A 321 22.00 4.43 10.03
N THR A 322 22.19 3.50 9.07
CA THR A 322 21.46 3.52 7.80
C THR A 322 20.02 3.03 7.93
N LEU A 323 19.65 2.38 9.05
CA LEU A 323 18.30 1.86 9.32
C LEU A 323 17.28 2.97 9.62
N GLN A 324 17.04 3.84 8.65
CA GLN A 324 16.12 4.99 8.74
C GLN A 324 14.93 4.84 7.79
N LEU A 325 13.90 5.67 7.97
CA LEU A 325 12.77 5.70 7.03
C LEU A 325 13.17 6.41 5.73
N HIS A 326 13.04 5.70 4.61
CA HIS A 326 13.19 6.26 3.28
C HIS A 326 11.81 6.71 2.74
N PRO A 327 11.70 7.69 1.82
CA PRO A 327 10.42 8.10 1.23
C PRO A 327 9.55 6.93 0.71
N LEU A 328 10.18 5.92 0.09
CA LEU A 328 9.50 4.71 -0.38
C LEU A 328 8.98 3.81 0.75
N SER A 329 9.54 3.88 1.97
CA SER A 329 9.04 3.15 3.13
C SER A 329 7.63 3.62 3.53
N TYR A 330 7.31 4.89 3.31
CA TYR A 330 5.94 5.40 3.55
C TYR A 330 4.95 4.87 2.51
N LEU A 331 5.36 4.77 1.24
CA LEU A 331 4.54 4.17 0.19
C LEU A 331 4.32 2.66 0.46
N ALA A 332 5.36 1.96 0.91
CA ALA A 332 5.28 0.58 1.34
C ALA A 332 4.28 0.39 2.49
N ALA A 333 4.41 1.21 3.55
CA ALA A 333 3.49 1.19 4.68
C ALA A 333 2.04 1.53 4.26
N PHE A 334 1.86 2.48 3.34
CA PHE A 334 0.56 2.85 2.80
C PHE A 334 -0.13 1.66 2.11
N PHE A 335 0.56 0.97 1.19
CA PHE A 335 -0.01 -0.20 0.53
C PHE A 335 -0.33 -1.32 1.53
N TRP A 336 0.56 -1.56 2.49
CA TRP A 336 0.34 -2.54 3.55
C TRP A 336 -0.91 -2.23 4.37
N ILE A 337 -1.03 -1.01 4.88
CA ILE A 337 -2.17 -0.57 5.69
C ILE A 337 -3.46 -0.57 4.88
N CYS A 338 -3.44 -0.18 3.61
CA CYS A 338 -4.60 -0.27 2.72
C CYS A 338 -5.04 -1.72 2.52
N GLY A 339 -4.10 -2.64 2.29
CA GLY A 339 -4.38 -4.08 2.17
C GLY A 339 -5.00 -4.65 3.45
N TYR A 340 -4.47 -4.27 4.61
CA TYR A 340 -5.05 -4.58 5.93
C TYR A 340 -6.47 -4.04 6.07
N ALA A 341 -6.69 -2.76 5.78
CA ALA A 341 -7.99 -2.11 5.94
C ALA A 341 -9.06 -2.76 5.05
N MET A 342 -8.72 -3.07 3.79
CA MET A 342 -9.60 -3.81 2.89
C MET A 342 -9.98 -5.16 3.49
N ARG A 343 -8.98 -5.91 3.99
CA ARG A 343 -9.22 -7.23 4.58
C ARG A 343 -10.07 -7.16 5.84
N MET A 344 -9.81 -6.22 6.74
CA MET A 344 -10.65 -6.02 7.94
C MET A 344 -12.08 -5.63 7.59
N ARG A 345 -12.26 -4.79 6.55
CA ARG A 345 -13.60 -4.46 6.07
C ARG A 345 -14.33 -5.70 5.54
N THR A 346 -13.64 -6.61 4.85
CA THR A 346 -14.25 -7.88 4.42
C THR A 346 -14.64 -8.78 5.58
N TYR A 347 -13.88 -8.78 6.68
CA TYR A 347 -14.24 -9.55 7.88
C TYR A 347 -15.52 -9.02 8.51
N GLN A 348 -15.69 -7.70 8.50
CA GLN A 348 -16.92 -7.06 8.97
C GLN A 348 -18.09 -7.31 8.03
N ASP A 349 -17.90 -7.14 6.72
CA ASP A 349 -18.95 -7.32 5.70
C ASP A 349 -19.48 -8.77 5.68
N LEU A 350 -18.60 -9.77 5.80
CA LEU A 350 -19.00 -11.18 5.85
C LEU A 350 -19.39 -11.65 7.25
N GLY A 351 -18.92 -10.99 8.31
CA GLY A 351 -19.21 -11.33 9.71
C GLY A 351 -18.97 -12.81 10.01
N ARG A 352 -20.02 -13.50 10.47
CA ARG A 352 -19.96 -14.93 10.82
C ARG A 352 -19.68 -15.86 9.62
N PHE A 353 -19.82 -15.39 8.37
CA PHE A 353 -19.60 -16.22 7.19
C PHE A 353 -18.14 -16.29 6.76
N PHE A 354 -17.29 -15.35 7.18
CA PHE A 354 -15.88 -15.34 6.79
C PHE A 354 -15.12 -16.53 7.42
N ARG A 355 -14.45 -17.33 6.58
CA ARG A 355 -13.55 -18.42 6.99
C ARG A 355 -12.34 -18.48 6.05
N PHE A 356 -11.20 -18.90 6.60
CA PHE A 356 -10.04 -19.26 5.77
C PHE A 356 -10.23 -20.58 5.01
N ASP A 357 -11.21 -21.39 5.41
CA ASP A 357 -11.63 -22.59 4.68
C ASP A 357 -12.84 -22.29 3.81
N ILE A 358 -12.91 -22.90 2.62
CA ILE A 358 -14.11 -22.80 1.79
C ILE A 358 -15.19 -23.65 2.46
N SER A 359 -16.11 -22.98 3.16
CA SER A 359 -17.22 -23.63 3.86
C SER A 359 -18.56 -22.97 3.57
N ILE A 360 -19.60 -23.80 3.50
CA ILE A 360 -20.98 -23.36 3.29
C ILE A 360 -21.77 -23.72 4.56
N GLN A 361 -21.80 -22.78 5.50
CA GLN A 361 -22.51 -22.91 6.77
C GLN A 361 -24.03 -23.06 6.63
N LYS A 362 -24.67 -23.53 7.70
CA LYS A 362 -26.13 -23.43 7.88
C LYS A 362 -26.57 -21.96 7.84
N ASP A 363 -27.59 -21.68 7.03
CA ASP A 363 -28.12 -20.34 6.76
C ASP A 363 -27.10 -19.35 6.16
N HIS A 364 -26.12 -19.84 5.39
CA HIS A 364 -25.17 -18.99 4.66
C HIS A 364 -25.92 -18.02 3.74
N GLN A 365 -25.59 -16.73 3.82
CA GLN A 365 -26.15 -15.69 2.95
C GLN A 365 -25.13 -15.15 1.97
N LEU A 366 -25.59 -14.80 0.77
CA LEU A 366 -24.75 -14.16 -0.24
C LEU A 366 -24.60 -12.67 0.09
N VAL A 367 -23.40 -12.25 0.48
CA VAL A 367 -23.09 -10.84 0.75
C VAL A 367 -22.72 -10.14 -0.56
N THR A 368 -23.45 -9.08 -0.89
CA THR A 368 -23.32 -8.34 -2.17
C THR A 368 -23.11 -6.83 -1.98
N THR A 369 -23.04 -6.38 -0.73
CA THR A 369 -22.90 -4.98 -0.33
C THR A 369 -21.46 -4.66 0.11
N GLY A 370 -21.15 -3.38 0.34
CA GLY A 370 -19.80 -2.97 0.75
C GLY A 370 -18.77 -3.21 -0.37
N LEU A 371 -17.63 -3.82 -0.03
CA LEU A 371 -16.59 -4.11 -1.03
C LEU A 371 -17.04 -5.16 -2.07
N TYR A 372 -17.98 -6.04 -1.70
CA TYR A 372 -18.55 -7.07 -2.57
C TYR A 372 -19.46 -6.53 -3.68
N ALA A 373 -19.78 -5.22 -3.64
CA ALA A 373 -20.46 -4.53 -4.73
C ALA A 373 -19.53 -4.22 -5.92
N TYR A 374 -18.21 -4.24 -5.71
CA TYR A 374 -17.21 -3.83 -6.70
C TYR A 374 -16.36 -4.99 -7.21
N VAL A 375 -16.00 -5.92 -6.32
CA VAL A 375 -15.20 -7.11 -6.65
C VAL A 375 -15.74 -8.32 -5.90
N ARG A 376 -15.63 -9.52 -6.50
CA ARG A 376 -16.15 -10.75 -5.88
C ARG A 376 -15.30 -11.24 -4.71
N HIS A 377 -14.00 -10.95 -4.73
CA HIS A 377 -13.05 -11.43 -3.72
C HIS A 377 -12.19 -10.31 -3.12
N PRO A 378 -12.78 -9.29 -2.47
CA PRO A 378 -12.06 -8.12 -1.97
C PRO A 378 -11.00 -8.47 -0.91
N SER A 379 -11.17 -9.56 -0.17
CA SER A 379 -10.20 -10.01 0.83
C SER A 379 -8.89 -10.44 0.17
N TYR A 380 -8.96 -11.09 -1.00
CA TYR A 380 -7.76 -11.51 -1.72
C TYR A 380 -7.08 -10.30 -2.39
N SER A 381 -7.83 -9.30 -2.84
CA SER A 381 -7.26 -8.03 -3.30
C SER A 381 -6.47 -7.32 -2.20
N GLY A 382 -6.99 -7.32 -0.97
CA GLY A 382 -6.29 -6.79 0.20
C GLY A 382 -4.99 -7.54 0.53
N ILE A 383 -4.94 -8.86 0.31
CA ILE A 383 -3.71 -9.66 0.47
C ILE A 383 -2.65 -9.23 -0.52
N VAL A 384 -2.99 -9.20 -1.81
CA VAL A 384 -2.05 -8.81 -2.88
C VAL A 384 -1.45 -7.42 -2.62
N LEU A 385 -2.30 -6.49 -2.19
CA LEU A 385 -1.87 -5.12 -1.87
C LEU A 385 -0.95 -5.08 -0.64
N ALA A 386 -1.24 -5.89 0.38
CA ALA A 386 -0.39 -5.97 1.57
C ALA A 386 0.95 -6.65 1.30
N ASP A 387 0.97 -7.72 0.50
CA ASP A 387 2.20 -8.41 0.09
C ASP A 387 3.11 -7.48 -0.72
N LEU A 388 2.53 -6.62 -1.58
CA LEU A 388 3.28 -5.56 -2.27
C LEU A 388 3.88 -4.56 -1.27
N GLY A 389 3.11 -4.12 -0.28
CA GLY A 389 3.60 -3.23 0.79
C GLY A 389 4.72 -3.88 1.60
N TRP A 390 4.60 -5.17 1.93
CA TRP A 390 5.62 -5.95 2.61
C TRP A 390 6.92 -6.03 1.80
N ALA A 391 6.82 -6.38 0.51
CA ALA A 391 7.97 -6.51 -0.38
C ALA A 391 8.69 -5.17 -0.54
N LEU A 392 7.93 -4.07 -0.70
CA LEU A 392 8.52 -2.73 -0.78
C LEU A 392 9.16 -2.30 0.54
N TRP A 393 8.59 -2.65 1.69
CA TRP A 393 9.13 -2.27 3.00
C TRP A 393 10.52 -2.85 3.21
N TYR A 394 10.68 -4.15 2.96
CA TYR A 394 11.96 -4.83 3.14
C TYR A 394 12.91 -4.65 1.95
N GLY A 395 12.40 -4.39 0.74
CA GLY A 395 13.22 -4.10 -0.44
C GLY A 395 13.75 -2.67 -0.51
N THR A 396 13.15 -1.73 0.23
CA THR A 396 13.58 -0.32 0.23
C THR A 396 14.80 -0.09 1.13
N ARG A 397 15.62 0.90 0.78
CA ARG A 397 16.73 1.38 1.62
C ARG A 397 16.25 1.72 3.03
N GLY A 398 17.14 1.47 3.99
CA GLY A 398 16.87 1.70 5.39
C GLY A 398 16.18 0.53 6.10
N SER A 399 15.78 -0.55 5.41
CA SER A 399 15.28 -1.78 6.05
C SER A 399 16.43 -2.60 6.62
N TRP A 400 16.22 -3.34 7.72
CA TRP A 400 17.23 -4.25 8.24
C TRP A 400 17.66 -5.29 7.20
N VAL A 401 16.72 -5.86 6.45
CA VAL A 401 17.02 -6.87 5.43
C VAL A 401 18.05 -6.36 4.41
N ARG A 402 17.95 -5.09 4.02
CA ARG A 402 18.84 -4.48 3.03
C ARG A 402 20.12 -3.90 3.62
N GLU A 403 20.05 -3.30 4.79
CA GLU A 403 21.16 -2.50 5.35
C GLU A 403 22.06 -3.30 6.31
N SER A 404 21.61 -4.45 6.80
CA SER A 404 22.35 -5.24 7.79
C SER A 404 23.50 -6.08 7.22
N GLY A 405 23.68 -6.08 5.89
CA GLY A 405 24.56 -7.03 5.20
C GLY A 405 24.03 -8.48 5.19
N PHE A 406 22.80 -8.72 5.64
CA PHE A 406 22.15 -10.03 5.59
C PHE A 406 22.06 -10.58 4.17
N LEU A 407 21.59 -9.74 3.22
CA LEU A 407 21.59 -10.07 1.80
C LEU A 407 22.99 -10.19 1.21
N ASP A 408 24.01 -9.68 1.89
CA ASP A 408 25.36 -9.79 1.39
C ASP A 408 25.93 -11.21 1.55
N SER A 409 25.37 -11.97 2.49
CA SER A 409 25.71 -13.37 2.72
C SER A 409 24.95 -14.31 1.77
N VAL A 410 25.60 -15.40 1.33
CA VAL A 410 24.92 -16.47 0.57
C VAL A 410 23.79 -17.10 1.40
N GLY A 411 24.04 -17.33 2.69
CA GLY A 411 23.06 -17.89 3.62
C GLY A 411 21.81 -17.01 3.77
N GLY A 412 21.96 -15.69 3.89
CA GLY A 412 20.83 -14.77 4.01
C GLY A 412 19.98 -14.70 2.76
N ARG A 413 20.60 -14.72 1.56
CA ARG A 413 19.86 -14.79 0.29
C ARG A 413 19.07 -16.08 0.16
N ILE A 414 19.68 -17.23 0.48
CA ILE A 414 18.99 -18.52 0.48
C ILE A 414 17.84 -18.51 1.49
N ALA A 415 18.07 -18.00 2.70
CA ALA A 415 17.05 -17.94 3.74
C ALA A 415 15.86 -17.06 3.33
N LEU A 416 16.11 -15.86 2.77
CA LEU A 416 15.05 -14.98 2.30
C LEU A 416 14.31 -15.56 1.10
N ALA A 417 15.03 -16.10 0.11
CA ALA A 417 14.42 -16.73 -1.06
C ALA A 417 13.56 -17.92 -0.65
N THR A 418 14.06 -18.76 0.26
CA THR A 418 13.30 -19.89 0.83
C THR A 418 12.07 -19.41 1.56
N PHE A 419 12.19 -18.35 2.37
CA PHE A 419 11.05 -17.77 3.09
C PHE A 419 9.99 -17.23 2.13
N ILE A 420 10.40 -16.50 1.10
CA ILE A 420 9.49 -15.96 0.07
C ILE A 420 8.82 -17.10 -0.70
N VAL A 421 9.57 -18.09 -1.17
CA VAL A 421 9.05 -19.20 -1.99
C VAL A 421 8.14 -20.14 -1.20
N LEU A 422 8.47 -20.44 0.06
CA LEU A 422 7.70 -21.40 0.86
C LEU A 422 6.55 -20.77 1.64
N PHE A 423 6.60 -19.47 1.94
CA PHE A 423 5.64 -18.85 2.85
C PHE A 423 4.90 -17.64 2.28
N MET A 424 5.54 -16.84 1.41
CA MET A 424 4.88 -15.66 0.82
C MET A 424 4.22 -15.96 -0.54
N LEU A 425 4.96 -16.48 -1.53
CA LEU A 425 4.46 -16.80 -2.88
C LEU A 425 3.32 -17.82 -2.93
N PRO A 426 3.26 -18.84 -2.03
CA PRO A 426 2.17 -19.80 -2.04
C PRO A 426 0.81 -19.14 -1.79
N GLY A 427 0.74 -18.04 -1.03
CA GLY A 427 -0.49 -17.27 -0.82
C GLY A 427 -1.12 -16.83 -2.14
N PRO A 428 -0.47 -15.93 -2.92
CA PRO A 428 -0.94 -15.51 -4.24
C PRO A 428 -1.10 -16.66 -5.25
N ALA A 429 -0.15 -17.59 -5.32
CA ALA A 429 -0.21 -18.72 -6.27
C ALA A 429 -1.42 -19.64 -6.03
N PHE A 430 -1.80 -19.84 -4.76
CA PHE A 430 -2.98 -20.64 -4.39
C PHE A 430 -4.29 -19.84 -4.40
N THR A 431 -4.26 -18.50 -4.33
CA THR A 431 -5.50 -17.69 -4.38
C THR A 431 -6.26 -17.86 -5.70
N LEU A 432 -5.57 -18.01 -6.84
CA LEU A 432 -6.20 -18.09 -8.17
C LEU A 432 -7.05 -19.37 -8.37
N PRO A 433 -6.53 -20.59 -8.14
CA PRO A 433 -7.35 -21.81 -8.16
C PRO A 433 -8.43 -21.79 -7.08
N ARG A 434 -8.10 -21.28 -5.89
CA ARG A 434 -9.02 -21.23 -4.75
C ARG A 434 -10.26 -20.38 -5.03
N MET A 435 -10.11 -19.19 -5.60
CA MET A 435 -11.23 -18.33 -6.00
C MET A 435 -12.20 -19.04 -6.95
N SER A 436 -11.67 -19.88 -7.85
CA SER A 436 -12.51 -20.61 -8.80
C SER A 436 -13.32 -21.71 -8.10
N SER A 437 -12.72 -22.40 -7.13
CA SER A 437 -13.41 -23.37 -6.28
C SER A 437 -14.46 -22.71 -5.38
N GLU A 438 -14.15 -21.54 -4.82
CA GLU A 438 -15.06 -20.74 -3.99
C GLU A 438 -16.25 -20.21 -4.80
N ASP A 439 -16.00 -19.62 -5.98
CA ASP A 439 -17.03 -19.21 -6.93
C ASP A 439 -17.96 -20.39 -7.26
N LYS A 440 -17.40 -21.58 -7.51
CA LYS A 440 -18.18 -22.80 -7.81
C LYS A 440 -19.03 -23.24 -6.62
N ALA A 441 -18.47 -23.22 -5.41
CA ALA A 441 -19.21 -23.58 -4.19
C ALA A 441 -20.38 -22.61 -3.93
N LEU A 442 -20.14 -21.30 -4.03
CA LEU A 442 -21.16 -20.27 -3.87
C LEU A 442 -22.23 -20.38 -4.96
N ARG A 443 -21.83 -20.58 -6.22
CA ARG A 443 -22.77 -20.80 -7.33
C ARG A 443 -23.64 -22.03 -7.12
N ASN A 444 -23.08 -23.14 -6.65
CA ASN A 444 -23.83 -24.35 -6.35
C ASN A 444 -24.86 -24.14 -5.23
N LYS A 445 -24.52 -23.35 -4.20
CA LYS A 445 -25.42 -23.07 -3.07
C LYS A 445 -26.53 -22.08 -3.41
N PHE A 446 -26.21 -20.99 -4.11
CA PHE A 446 -27.10 -19.85 -4.31
C PHE A 446 -27.74 -19.78 -5.71
N GLY A 447 -27.27 -20.61 -6.66
CA GLY A 447 -27.83 -20.74 -8.01
C GLY A 447 -28.02 -19.39 -8.70
N LYS A 448 -29.28 -19.10 -9.07
CA LYS A 448 -29.66 -17.88 -9.81
C LYS A 448 -29.26 -16.58 -9.09
N LYS A 449 -29.38 -16.52 -7.75
CA LYS A 449 -29.01 -15.31 -6.99
C LYS A 449 -27.53 -14.96 -7.15
N TRP A 450 -26.66 -15.98 -7.15
CA TRP A 450 -25.23 -15.79 -7.40
C TRP A 450 -24.97 -15.39 -8.85
N ASP A 451 -25.64 -16.03 -9.81
CA ASP A 451 -25.49 -15.69 -11.24
C ASP A 451 -25.90 -14.23 -11.52
N GLU A 452 -26.98 -13.73 -10.91
CA GLU A 452 -27.42 -12.34 -11.03
C GLU A 452 -26.44 -11.35 -10.41
N TRP A 453 -25.91 -11.65 -9.22
CA TRP A 453 -24.90 -10.81 -8.57
C TRP A 453 -23.57 -10.82 -9.33
N ALA A 454 -23.08 -12.00 -9.74
CA ALA A 454 -21.83 -12.13 -10.48
C ALA A 454 -21.88 -11.44 -11.87
N LYS A 455 -23.07 -11.29 -12.46
CA LYS A 455 -23.28 -10.44 -13.65
C LYS A 455 -23.08 -8.95 -13.36
N LYS A 456 -23.52 -8.47 -12.20
CA LYS A 456 -23.34 -7.07 -11.76
C LYS A 456 -21.90 -6.79 -11.34
N VAL A 457 -21.22 -7.79 -10.77
CA VAL A 457 -19.86 -7.69 -10.23
C VAL A 457 -18.92 -8.66 -10.94
N PRO A 458 -18.46 -8.31 -12.16
CA PRO A 458 -17.70 -9.25 -12.98
C PRO A 458 -16.28 -9.49 -12.48
N TYR A 459 -15.69 -8.48 -11.85
CA TYR A 459 -14.30 -8.48 -11.42
C TYR A 459 -14.08 -9.40 -10.23
N ARG A 460 -13.05 -10.25 -10.30
CA ARG A 460 -12.67 -11.14 -9.19
C ARG A 460 -11.80 -10.44 -8.15
N LEU A 461 -10.72 -9.78 -8.59
CA LEU A 461 -9.73 -9.15 -7.71
C LEU A 461 -9.62 -7.64 -7.93
N ILE A 462 -9.26 -7.21 -9.14
CA ILE A 462 -8.99 -5.81 -9.45
C ILE A 462 -10.02 -5.35 -10.49
N PRO A 463 -10.83 -4.30 -10.18
CA PRO A 463 -11.73 -3.71 -11.15
C PRO A 463 -10.97 -3.24 -12.39
N GLY A 464 -11.51 -3.52 -13.58
CA GLY A 464 -10.97 -2.99 -14.83
C GLY A 464 -9.65 -3.60 -15.29
N ALA A 465 -9.24 -4.78 -14.80
CA ALA A 465 -8.04 -5.44 -15.32
C ALA A 465 -8.22 -5.86 -16.80
N MET A 466 -7.35 -5.33 -17.69
CA MET A 466 -7.42 -5.49 -19.15
C MET A 466 -7.58 -6.95 -19.62
N LEU A 467 -6.88 -7.89 -18.98
CA LEU A 467 -6.87 -9.30 -19.41
C LEU A 467 -7.91 -10.18 -18.69
N THR A 468 -8.75 -9.58 -17.83
CA THR A 468 -9.84 -10.28 -17.16
C THR A 468 -11.12 -10.11 -17.95
N PRO A 469 -11.84 -11.19 -18.31
CA PRO A 469 -13.09 -11.07 -19.04
C PRO A 469 -14.11 -10.30 -18.18
N PRO A 470 -14.75 -9.24 -18.70
CA PRO A 470 -15.75 -8.47 -17.97
C PRO A 470 -17.08 -9.21 -17.82
N HIS A 471 -17.25 -10.38 -18.44
CA HIS A 471 -18.48 -11.18 -18.37
C HIS A 471 -18.16 -12.68 -18.38
N PRO A 472 -19.03 -13.54 -17.81
CA PRO A 472 -18.87 -14.98 -17.86
C PRO A 472 -18.82 -15.49 -19.31
N PRO A 473 -18.22 -16.68 -19.53
CA PRO A 473 -18.21 -17.29 -20.87
C PRO A 473 -19.66 -17.47 -21.40
N PRO A 474 -19.87 -17.28 -22.71
CA PRO A 474 -21.17 -17.48 -23.35
C PRO A 474 -21.65 -18.93 -23.23
N LYS A 475 -22.96 -19.16 -23.43
CA LYS A 475 -23.51 -20.52 -23.44
C LYS A 475 -22.95 -21.28 -24.65
N ALA A 476 -22.82 -22.61 -24.53
CA ALA A 476 -22.25 -23.44 -25.60
C ALA A 476 -22.96 -23.28 -26.96
N GLU A 477 -24.27 -23.03 -26.93
CA GLU A 477 -25.12 -22.79 -28.11
C GLU A 477 -24.89 -21.42 -28.77
N GLU A 478 -24.42 -20.43 -28.00
CA GLU A 478 -24.14 -19.07 -28.48
C GLU A 478 -22.73 -18.96 -29.09
N VAL A 479 -21.87 -19.97 -28.89
CA VAL A 479 -20.47 -20.00 -29.32
C VAL A 479 -20.36 -20.51 -30.76
N ILE A 480 -19.58 -19.79 -31.57
CA ILE A 480 -19.32 -20.19 -32.96
C ILE A 480 -18.30 -21.35 -32.98
N PRO A 481 -18.61 -22.51 -33.62
CA PRO A 481 -17.83 -23.75 -33.51
C PRO A 481 -16.33 -23.65 -33.83
N SER A 482 -15.94 -22.84 -34.81
CA SER A 482 -14.53 -22.62 -35.20
C SER A 482 -13.66 -22.04 -34.07
N THR A 483 -14.27 -21.46 -33.04
CA THR A 483 -13.55 -20.76 -31.96
C THR A 483 -13.22 -21.61 -30.73
N LYS A 484 -13.69 -22.86 -30.63
CA LYS A 484 -13.38 -23.76 -29.50
C LYS A 484 -11.88 -24.10 -29.43
N THR A 485 -11.25 -24.32 -30.58
CA THR A 485 -9.81 -24.62 -30.71
C THR A 485 -8.97 -23.40 -30.34
N ASP A 486 -9.36 -22.21 -30.83
CA ASP A 486 -8.75 -20.92 -30.48
C ASP A 486 -8.84 -20.62 -28.97
N PHE A 487 -9.98 -20.94 -28.36
CA PHE A 487 -10.20 -20.70 -26.94
C PHE A 487 -9.35 -21.59 -26.02
N ASN A 488 -9.12 -22.86 -26.40
CA ASN A 488 -8.23 -23.75 -25.66
C ASN A 488 -6.77 -23.29 -25.74
N MET A 489 -6.33 -22.77 -26.89
CA MET A 489 -5.02 -22.12 -27.06
C MET A 489 -4.89 -20.83 -26.23
N LEU A 490 -5.93 -19.99 -26.22
CA LEU A 490 -6.03 -18.82 -25.35
C LEU A 490 -6.01 -19.18 -23.86
N ARG A 491 -6.54 -20.34 -23.47
CA ARG A 491 -6.50 -20.83 -22.08
C ARG A 491 -5.09 -21.21 -21.65
N LEU A 492 -4.32 -21.87 -22.52
CA LEU A 492 -2.88 -22.17 -22.30
C LEU A 492 -2.06 -20.87 -22.15
N TYR A 493 -2.34 -19.86 -22.98
CA TYR A 493 -1.65 -18.57 -22.93
C TYR A 493 -2.08 -17.70 -21.73
N ARG A 494 -3.37 -17.72 -21.34
CA ARG A 494 -3.92 -16.92 -20.23
C ARG A 494 -3.41 -17.33 -18.85
N LEU A 495 -3.11 -18.60 -18.63
CA LEU A 495 -3.03 -19.13 -17.27
C LEU A 495 -1.63 -19.12 -16.65
N HIS A 496 -0.52 -19.25 -17.39
CA HIS A 496 0.78 -19.41 -16.72
C HIS A 496 1.94 -18.65 -17.36
N LEU A 497 2.26 -18.80 -18.64
CA LEU A 497 3.57 -18.33 -19.14
C LEU A 497 3.70 -16.81 -19.31
N ALA A 498 2.65 -16.11 -19.75
CA ALA A 498 2.75 -14.67 -20.04
C ALA A 498 2.73 -13.77 -18.80
N HIS A 499 1.81 -14.01 -17.87
CA HIS A 499 1.80 -13.24 -16.63
C HIS A 499 3.00 -13.57 -15.76
N ILE A 500 3.38 -14.84 -15.61
CA ILE A 500 4.56 -15.24 -14.84
C ILE A 500 5.81 -14.64 -15.48
N GLY A 501 5.98 -14.73 -16.81
CA GLY A 501 7.12 -14.12 -17.50
C GLY A 501 7.21 -12.60 -17.31
N GLN A 502 6.09 -11.88 -17.42
CA GLN A 502 6.04 -10.42 -17.22
C GLN A 502 6.36 -10.01 -15.77
N PHE A 503 5.77 -10.68 -14.78
CA PHE A 503 6.07 -10.43 -13.37
C PHE A 503 7.51 -10.80 -13.02
N MET A 504 8.04 -11.89 -13.59
CA MET A 504 9.44 -12.30 -13.39
C MET A 504 10.41 -11.30 -14.00
N LEU A 505 10.18 -10.83 -15.24
CA LEU A 505 11.03 -9.81 -15.87
C LEU A 505 11.01 -8.49 -15.10
N ALA A 506 9.82 -8.03 -14.68
CA ALA A 506 9.70 -6.84 -13.84
C ALA A 506 10.38 -7.03 -12.48
N ALA A 507 10.23 -8.21 -11.85
CA ALA A 507 10.86 -8.53 -10.58
C ALA A 507 12.39 -8.55 -10.68
N VAL A 508 12.94 -9.13 -11.75
CA VAL A 508 14.38 -9.20 -11.99
C VAL A 508 14.95 -7.82 -12.35
N GLU A 509 14.27 -7.02 -13.16
CA GLU A 509 14.67 -5.65 -13.45
C GLU A 509 14.64 -4.78 -12.18
N MET A 510 13.58 -4.89 -11.37
CA MET A 510 13.52 -4.22 -10.07
C MET A 510 14.63 -4.70 -9.13
N ALA A 511 14.89 -6.01 -9.03
CA ALA A 511 15.97 -6.55 -8.23
C ALA A 511 17.34 -6.04 -8.69
N THR A 512 17.55 -5.92 -10.00
CA THR A 512 18.80 -5.41 -10.58
C THR A 512 18.97 -3.92 -10.33
N LEU A 513 17.92 -3.11 -10.48
CA LEU A 513 17.94 -1.69 -10.15
C LEU A 513 18.15 -1.45 -8.65
N VAL A 514 17.57 -2.30 -7.80
CA VAL A 514 17.77 -2.29 -6.34
C VAL A 514 19.22 -2.65 -5.99
N ALA A 515 19.79 -3.68 -6.63
CA ALA A 515 21.19 -4.07 -6.46
C ALA A 515 22.14 -2.98 -6.98
N HIS A 516 21.84 -2.37 -8.13
CA HIS A 516 22.61 -1.26 -8.69
C HIS A 516 22.61 -0.04 -7.77
N ALA A 517 21.43 0.34 -7.27
CA ALA A 517 21.29 1.38 -6.27
C ALA A 517 21.96 1.01 -4.93
N SER A 518 22.58 -0.16 -4.78
CA SER A 518 23.29 -0.57 -3.56
C SER A 518 24.75 -0.95 -3.83
N SER A 519 25.32 -0.59 -5.00
CA SER A 519 26.62 -1.06 -5.54
C SER A 519 27.86 -0.84 -4.66
N SER A 520 27.71 -0.17 -3.53
CA SER A 520 28.73 0.01 -2.50
C SER A 520 28.99 -1.25 -1.67
N SER A 521 28.08 -2.24 -1.63
CA SER A 521 28.32 -3.51 -0.92
C SER A 521 28.95 -4.58 -1.83
N SER A 522 29.84 -5.40 -1.27
CA SER A 522 30.51 -6.49 -2.02
C SER A 522 29.54 -7.57 -2.56
N ALA A 523 28.32 -7.61 -2.05
CA ALA A 523 27.35 -8.59 -2.48
C ALA A 523 26.22 -8.03 -3.35
N SER A 524 25.94 -6.72 -3.29
CA SER A 524 25.23 -6.09 -4.41
C SER A 524 26.06 -6.24 -5.68
N GLN A 525 27.39 -6.18 -5.61
CA GLN A 525 28.26 -6.50 -6.75
C GLN A 525 28.16 -7.97 -7.19
N ARG A 526 28.02 -8.92 -6.27
CA ARG A 526 27.78 -10.34 -6.60
C ARG A 526 26.38 -10.60 -7.16
N GLU A 527 25.35 -9.94 -6.64
CA GLU A 527 23.99 -10.00 -7.18
C GLU A 527 23.91 -9.38 -8.57
N LEU A 528 24.53 -8.21 -8.76
CA LEU A 528 24.71 -7.60 -10.07
C LEU A 528 25.41 -8.56 -11.03
N SER A 529 26.47 -9.25 -10.61
CA SER A 529 27.13 -10.26 -11.46
C SER A 529 26.24 -11.47 -11.80
N SER A 530 25.22 -11.77 -10.99
CA SER A 530 24.26 -12.85 -11.24
C SER A 530 23.08 -12.43 -12.12
N PHE A 531 22.69 -11.16 -12.08
CA PHE A 531 21.62 -10.60 -12.91
C PHE A 531 22.11 -9.94 -14.20
N LEU A 532 23.40 -9.60 -14.27
CA LEU A 532 24.09 -9.02 -15.42
C LEU A 532 25.16 -10.00 -15.90
N LEU A 533 24.78 -10.82 -16.88
CA LEU A 533 25.63 -11.84 -17.48
C LEU A 533 26.84 -11.21 -18.16
N GLY A 534 28.01 -11.82 -17.97
CA GLY A 534 29.24 -11.37 -18.62
C GLY A 534 29.80 -10.04 -18.10
N GLY A 535 29.42 -9.60 -16.89
CA GLY A 535 30.00 -8.41 -16.26
C GLY A 535 29.53 -7.09 -16.87
N ARG A 536 28.27 -7.04 -17.35
CA ARG A 536 27.70 -5.83 -17.94
C ARG A 536 27.54 -4.71 -16.93
N ASP A 537 27.66 -3.47 -17.41
CA ASP A 537 27.60 -2.27 -16.59
C ASP A 537 26.14 -1.93 -16.21
N PRO A 538 25.78 -1.94 -14.92
CA PRO A 538 24.43 -1.61 -14.47
C PRO A 538 24.02 -0.16 -14.72
N ASN A 539 24.97 0.77 -14.87
CA ASN A 539 24.66 2.19 -15.16
C ASN A 539 23.96 2.38 -16.51
N ARG A 540 24.00 1.36 -17.36
CA ARG A 540 23.27 1.37 -18.63
C ARG A 540 21.77 1.24 -18.44
N LEU A 541 21.28 0.79 -17.29
CA LEU A 541 19.85 0.70 -17.01
C LEU A 541 19.24 2.08 -16.79
N HIS A 542 18.35 2.49 -17.67
CA HIS A 542 17.64 3.76 -17.61
C HIS A 542 16.37 3.71 -18.46
N LEU A 543 15.39 4.54 -18.13
CA LEU A 543 14.21 4.70 -18.97
C LEU A 543 14.55 5.55 -20.20
N SER A 544 14.78 4.90 -21.35
CA SER A 544 14.99 5.58 -22.62
C SER A 544 13.69 6.15 -23.20
N TYR A 545 13.79 7.05 -24.19
CA TYR A 545 12.63 7.62 -24.88
C TYR A 545 11.75 6.55 -25.54
N ILE A 546 12.36 5.52 -26.13
CA ILE A 546 11.63 4.39 -26.73
C ILE A 546 10.93 3.58 -25.63
N GLY A 547 11.61 3.37 -24.49
CA GLY A 547 11.00 2.70 -23.34
C GLY A 547 9.82 3.46 -22.76
N ALA A 548 9.96 4.77 -22.58
CA ALA A 548 8.89 5.66 -22.13
C ALA A 548 7.70 5.66 -23.10
N PHE A 549 7.96 5.75 -24.40
CA PHE A 549 6.93 5.63 -25.43
C PHE A 549 6.23 4.26 -25.39
N GLY A 550 6.99 3.18 -25.16
CA GLY A 550 6.45 1.85 -24.92
C GLY A 550 5.50 1.80 -23.73
N VAL A 551 5.85 2.41 -22.60
CA VAL A 551 4.97 2.51 -21.42
C VAL A 551 3.69 3.30 -21.73
N VAL A 552 3.78 4.40 -22.47
CA VAL A 552 2.62 5.18 -22.89
C VAL A 552 1.69 4.34 -23.77
N LEU A 553 2.22 3.66 -24.79
CA LEU A 553 1.45 2.74 -25.62
C LEU A 553 0.81 1.62 -24.80
N TRP A 554 1.53 1.11 -23.80
CA TRP A 554 1.03 0.08 -22.91
C TRP A 554 -0.21 0.55 -22.14
N ILE A 555 -0.09 1.71 -21.47
CA ILE A 555 -1.18 2.30 -20.68
C ILE A 555 -2.37 2.69 -21.58
N CYS A 556 -2.10 3.35 -22.72
CA CYS A 556 -3.15 3.75 -23.66
C CYS A 556 -3.88 2.54 -24.25
N GLY A 557 -3.15 1.47 -24.61
CA GLY A 557 -3.74 0.23 -25.11
C GLY A 557 -4.63 -0.45 -24.07
N ALA A 558 -4.17 -0.51 -22.82
CA ALA A 558 -4.97 -1.02 -21.71
C ALA A 558 -6.23 -0.18 -21.47
N ALA A 559 -6.10 1.15 -21.44
CA ALA A 559 -7.21 2.07 -21.25
C ALA A 559 -8.25 1.97 -22.38
N LEU A 560 -7.81 1.93 -23.64
CA LEU A 560 -8.68 1.75 -24.81
C LEU A 560 -9.46 0.44 -24.70
N ARG A 561 -8.79 -0.65 -24.34
CA ARG A 561 -9.45 -1.95 -24.17
C ARG A 561 -10.44 -1.98 -23.01
N ILE A 562 -10.14 -1.31 -21.90
CA ILE A 562 -11.09 -1.16 -20.79
C ILE A 562 -12.30 -0.33 -21.23
N ARG A 563 -12.07 0.71 -22.06
CA ARG A 563 -13.14 1.53 -22.60
C ARG A 563 -14.07 0.73 -23.52
N THR A 564 -13.54 -0.13 -24.39
CA THR A 564 -14.37 -0.97 -25.26
C THR A 564 -15.20 -1.99 -24.49
N TYR A 565 -14.71 -2.49 -23.35
CA TYR A 565 -15.51 -3.34 -22.45
C TYR A 565 -16.74 -2.61 -21.93
N ARG A 566 -16.59 -1.30 -21.64
CA ARG A 566 -17.69 -0.47 -21.14
C ARG A 566 -18.68 -0.14 -22.25
N ASP A 567 -18.20 0.18 -23.46
CA ASP A 567 -19.05 0.56 -24.58
C ASP A 567 -19.83 -0.64 -25.16
N LEU A 568 -19.22 -1.82 -25.28
CA LEU A 568 -19.95 -3.05 -25.66
C LEU A 568 -20.85 -3.57 -24.53
N GLY A 569 -20.51 -3.24 -23.27
CA GLY A 569 -21.21 -3.70 -22.09
C GLY A 569 -21.48 -5.21 -22.13
N ARG A 570 -22.75 -5.59 -21.96
CA ARG A 570 -23.20 -7.00 -21.90
C ARG A 570 -22.83 -7.83 -23.12
N PHE A 571 -22.49 -7.23 -24.26
CA PHE A 571 -22.17 -7.95 -25.50
C PHE A 571 -20.72 -8.44 -25.55
N PHE A 572 -19.80 -7.81 -24.81
CA PHE A 572 -18.39 -8.18 -24.88
C PHE A 572 -18.14 -9.59 -24.34
N ARG A 573 -17.51 -10.45 -25.16
CA ARG A 573 -17.05 -11.79 -24.76
C ARG A 573 -15.67 -12.08 -25.31
N PHE A 574 -14.92 -12.85 -24.54
CA PHE A 574 -13.62 -13.39 -24.95
C PHE A 574 -13.73 -14.61 -25.89
N GLN A 575 -14.92 -15.14 -26.10
CA GLN A 575 -15.25 -16.10 -27.16
C GLN A 575 -16.18 -15.37 -28.13
N ILE A 576 -16.02 -15.59 -29.45
CA ILE A 576 -16.95 -14.99 -30.41
C ILE A 576 -18.30 -15.68 -30.21
N SER A 577 -19.30 -14.88 -29.87
CA SER A 577 -20.66 -15.36 -29.60
C SER A 577 -21.69 -14.33 -29.99
N ILE A 578 -22.80 -14.79 -30.58
CA ILE A 578 -23.95 -13.94 -30.88
C ILE A 578 -25.03 -14.22 -29.83
N GLN A 579 -25.28 -13.24 -28.95
CA GLN A 579 -26.28 -13.34 -27.89
C GLN A 579 -27.70 -13.12 -28.42
N LYS A 580 -28.71 -13.56 -27.65
CA LYS A 580 -30.10 -13.14 -27.87
C LYS A 580 -30.18 -11.63 -27.66
N ASP A 581 -30.79 -10.92 -28.62
CA ASP A 581 -30.88 -9.45 -28.66
C ASP A 581 -29.52 -8.74 -28.79
N HIS A 582 -28.56 -9.34 -29.51
CA HIS A 582 -27.29 -8.68 -29.84
C HIS A 582 -27.56 -7.43 -30.70
N GLU A 583 -27.01 -6.29 -30.30
CA GLU A 583 -27.09 -5.02 -31.03
C GLU A 583 -25.73 -4.63 -31.62
N LEU A 584 -25.73 -3.96 -32.77
CA LEU A 584 -24.52 -3.43 -33.37
C LEU A 584 -24.14 -2.11 -32.70
N ILE A 585 -23.09 -2.12 -31.89
CA ILE A 585 -22.60 -0.92 -31.19
C ILE A 585 -21.72 -0.08 -32.13
N LYS A 586 -22.15 1.15 -32.40
CA LYS A 586 -21.52 2.08 -33.37
C LYS A 586 -20.93 3.33 -32.71
N THR A 587 -21.00 3.44 -31.39
CA THR A 587 -20.59 4.63 -30.61
C THR A 587 -19.25 4.45 -29.92
N GLY A 588 -18.59 5.56 -29.58
CA GLY A 588 -17.30 5.53 -28.89
C GLY A 588 -16.17 5.08 -29.83
N PRO A 589 -15.24 4.20 -29.40
CA PRO A 589 -14.17 3.69 -30.26
C PRO A 589 -14.67 2.96 -31.51
N TYR A 590 -15.88 2.38 -31.47
CA TYR A 590 -16.52 1.70 -32.61
C TYR A 590 -16.97 2.64 -33.73
N ALA A 591 -16.98 3.96 -33.49
CA ALA A 591 -17.23 4.95 -34.53
C ALA A 591 -16.01 5.18 -35.44
N TYR A 592 -14.82 4.71 -35.04
CA TYR A 592 -13.57 5.00 -35.73
C TYR A 592 -12.90 3.75 -36.30
N VAL A 593 -13.02 2.61 -35.61
CA VAL A 593 -12.46 1.32 -36.07
C VAL A 593 -13.43 0.19 -35.73
N ARG A 594 -13.45 -0.88 -36.53
CA ARG A 594 -14.35 -2.02 -36.32
C ARG A 594 -14.00 -2.83 -35.07
N HIS A 595 -12.72 -3.01 -34.76
CA HIS A 595 -12.29 -3.79 -33.59
C HIS A 595 -11.34 -3.04 -32.63
N PRO A 596 -11.81 -1.99 -31.95
CA PRO A 596 -10.99 -1.16 -31.07
C PRO A 596 -10.41 -1.94 -29.86
N SER A 597 -11.06 -3.05 -29.45
CA SER A 597 -10.52 -3.89 -28.37
C SER A 597 -9.27 -4.63 -28.80
N TYR A 598 -9.18 -5.05 -30.06
CA TYR A 598 -7.97 -5.69 -30.59
C TYR A 598 -6.90 -4.63 -30.81
N THR A 599 -7.26 -3.41 -31.26
CA THR A 599 -6.34 -2.26 -31.31
C THR A 599 -5.70 -2.00 -29.95
N GLY A 600 -6.49 -1.94 -28.89
CA GLY A 600 -5.99 -1.75 -27.53
C GLY A 600 -5.06 -2.88 -27.06
N LEU A 601 -5.37 -4.13 -27.43
CA LEU A 601 -4.48 -5.27 -27.17
C LEU A 601 -3.16 -5.17 -27.94
N THR A 602 -3.20 -4.82 -29.22
CA THR A 602 -2.03 -4.61 -30.06
C THR A 602 -1.13 -3.52 -29.49
N LEU A 603 -1.70 -2.35 -29.17
CA LEU A 603 -0.96 -1.25 -28.54
C LEU A 603 -0.32 -1.68 -27.22
N ALA A 604 -1.05 -2.42 -26.38
CA ALA A 604 -0.54 -2.81 -25.07
C ALA A 604 0.67 -3.74 -25.14
N ILE A 605 0.59 -4.77 -25.97
CA ILE A 605 1.67 -5.72 -26.15
C ILE A 605 2.83 -5.09 -26.93
N THR A 606 2.57 -4.28 -27.95
CA THR A 606 3.63 -3.53 -28.64
C THR A 606 4.35 -2.60 -27.67
N GLY A 607 3.63 -1.89 -26.81
CA GLY A 607 4.21 -1.04 -25.78
C GLY A 607 5.09 -1.83 -24.80
N TRP A 608 4.63 -3.01 -24.38
CA TRP A 608 5.41 -3.93 -23.55
C TRP A 608 6.72 -4.37 -24.24
N PHE A 609 6.67 -4.77 -25.52
CA PHE A 609 7.86 -5.14 -26.27
C PHE A 609 8.81 -3.96 -26.50
N LEU A 610 8.28 -2.76 -26.75
CA LEU A 610 9.10 -1.56 -26.90
C LEU A 610 9.81 -1.23 -25.59
N TYR A 611 9.13 -1.33 -24.44
CA TYR A 611 9.77 -1.12 -23.14
C TYR A 611 10.91 -2.12 -22.90
N HIS A 612 10.65 -3.43 -23.01
CA HIS A 612 11.66 -4.44 -22.75
C HIS A 612 12.72 -4.55 -23.86
N GLY A 613 12.42 -4.18 -25.09
CA GLY A 613 13.38 -4.17 -26.20
C GLY A 613 14.17 -2.86 -26.32
N ALA A 614 13.78 -1.81 -25.61
CA ALA A 614 14.46 -0.52 -25.66
C ALA A 614 15.84 -0.58 -25.00
N GLN A 615 16.72 0.32 -25.45
CA GLN A 615 17.98 0.56 -24.77
C GLN A 615 17.71 0.99 -23.32
N GLY A 616 18.54 0.51 -22.41
CA GLY A 616 18.39 0.76 -20.97
C GLY A 616 17.40 -0.14 -20.23
N SER A 617 16.73 -1.06 -20.92
CA SER A 617 15.94 -2.11 -20.27
C SER A 617 16.83 -3.22 -19.71
N TRP A 618 16.37 -3.93 -18.68
CA TRP A 618 17.09 -5.09 -18.16
C TRP A 618 17.29 -6.18 -19.22
N VAL A 619 16.27 -6.49 -20.02
CA VAL A 619 16.35 -7.54 -21.04
C VAL A 619 17.50 -7.27 -22.02
N ARG A 620 17.74 -6.00 -22.39
CA ARG A 620 18.77 -5.63 -23.36
C ARG A 620 20.15 -5.42 -22.76
N GLU A 621 20.23 -4.85 -21.56
CA GLU A 621 21.52 -4.49 -20.96
C GLU A 621 22.12 -5.62 -20.09
N SER A 622 21.32 -6.61 -19.68
CA SER A 622 21.75 -7.68 -18.77
C SER A 622 22.60 -8.78 -19.39
N GLY A 623 22.80 -8.81 -20.71
CA GLY A 623 23.44 -9.95 -21.37
C GLY A 623 22.47 -11.15 -21.59
N PHE A 624 21.21 -11.03 -21.17
CA PHE A 624 20.19 -12.08 -21.29
C PHE A 624 19.92 -12.46 -22.76
N LEU A 625 19.85 -11.48 -23.67
CA LEU A 625 19.62 -11.73 -25.10
C LEU A 625 20.82 -12.37 -25.80
N GLU A 626 22.02 -12.24 -25.24
CA GLU A 626 23.24 -12.83 -25.76
C GLU A 626 23.43 -14.28 -25.27
N ALA A 627 22.77 -14.67 -24.18
CA ALA A 627 22.80 -16.02 -23.67
C ALA A 627 21.84 -16.95 -24.44
N TRP A 628 22.30 -18.15 -24.79
CA TRP A 628 21.49 -19.13 -25.54
C TRP A 628 20.16 -19.46 -24.85
N PHE A 629 20.14 -19.54 -23.52
CA PHE A 629 18.92 -19.82 -22.76
C PHE A 629 17.98 -18.61 -22.74
N GLY A 630 18.51 -17.38 -22.71
CA GLY A 630 17.69 -16.18 -22.78
C GLY A 630 17.07 -15.99 -24.15
N GLN A 631 17.81 -16.33 -25.22
CA GLN A 631 17.26 -16.46 -26.58
C GLN A 631 16.18 -17.53 -26.67
N ALA A 632 16.38 -18.70 -26.03
CA ALA A 632 15.39 -19.76 -25.99
C ALA A 632 14.11 -19.36 -25.23
N VAL A 633 14.24 -18.70 -24.07
CA VAL A 633 13.11 -18.17 -23.28
C VAL A 633 12.38 -17.08 -24.04
N LEU A 634 13.12 -16.15 -24.67
CA LEU A 634 12.52 -15.13 -25.50
C LEU A 634 11.81 -15.75 -26.70
N ALA A 635 12.41 -16.70 -27.41
CA ALA A 635 11.77 -17.39 -28.53
C ALA A 635 10.49 -18.12 -28.08
N ALA A 636 10.55 -18.86 -26.98
CA ALA A 636 9.40 -19.56 -26.41
C ALA A 636 8.28 -18.62 -25.97
N TYR A 637 8.57 -17.35 -25.70
CA TYR A 637 7.59 -16.34 -25.31
C TYR A 637 7.11 -15.45 -26.47
N LEU A 638 8.05 -14.94 -27.26
CA LEU A 638 7.87 -14.03 -28.39
C LEU A 638 7.15 -14.74 -29.54
N ILE A 639 7.56 -15.97 -29.91
CA ILE A 639 6.98 -16.69 -31.04
C ILE A 639 5.48 -16.93 -30.82
N PRO A 640 5.00 -17.49 -29.68
CA PRO A 640 3.57 -17.62 -29.44
C PRO A 640 2.83 -16.29 -29.34
N THR A 641 3.46 -15.25 -28.80
CA THR A 641 2.86 -13.91 -28.67
C THR A 641 2.71 -13.23 -30.04
N LEU A 642 3.69 -13.37 -30.93
CA LEU A 642 3.64 -12.86 -32.30
C LEU A 642 2.69 -13.68 -33.19
N ILE A 643 2.68 -15.00 -33.05
CA ILE A 643 1.67 -15.87 -33.70
C ILE A 643 0.27 -15.49 -33.24
N HIS A 644 0.07 -15.20 -31.94
CA HIS A 644 -1.19 -14.70 -31.43
C HIS A 644 -1.59 -13.34 -32.04
N MET A 645 -0.62 -12.43 -32.18
CA MET A 645 -0.84 -11.12 -32.81
C MET A 645 -1.21 -11.21 -34.28
N GLN A 646 -0.47 -11.99 -35.06
CA GLN A 646 -0.58 -11.97 -36.53
C GLN A 646 -1.61 -12.97 -37.04
N VAL A 647 -1.61 -14.21 -36.54
CA VAL A 647 -2.44 -15.27 -37.12
C VAL A 647 -3.79 -15.36 -36.41
N LEU A 648 -3.80 -15.33 -35.07
CA LEU A 648 -5.03 -15.51 -34.30
C LEU A 648 -5.89 -14.25 -34.25
N THR A 649 -5.32 -13.05 -34.17
CA THR A 649 -6.13 -11.82 -34.11
C THR A 649 -6.77 -11.50 -35.46
N LEU A 650 -6.02 -11.64 -36.57
CA LEU A 650 -6.54 -11.40 -37.93
C LEU A 650 -7.62 -12.43 -38.31
N SER A 651 -7.35 -13.73 -38.13
CA SER A 651 -8.34 -14.78 -38.42
C SER A 651 -9.59 -14.64 -37.56
N ARG A 652 -9.42 -14.27 -36.29
CA ARG A 652 -10.52 -14.06 -35.36
C ARG A 652 -11.38 -12.84 -35.74
N MET A 653 -10.77 -11.73 -36.16
CA MET A 653 -11.53 -10.58 -36.66
C MET A 653 -12.36 -10.93 -37.89
N SER A 654 -11.77 -11.66 -38.85
CA SER A 654 -12.51 -12.14 -40.03
C SER A 654 -13.71 -13.02 -39.66
N ASN A 655 -13.51 -13.95 -38.72
CA ASN A 655 -14.60 -14.79 -38.19
C ASN A 655 -15.66 -13.98 -37.44
N GLU A 656 -15.26 -12.95 -36.69
CA GLU A 656 -16.15 -12.05 -35.95
C GLU A 656 -16.97 -11.19 -36.91
N ASP A 657 -16.34 -10.58 -37.92
CA ASP A 657 -17.00 -9.81 -38.97
C ASP A 657 -17.96 -10.67 -39.79
N ALA A 658 -17.57 -11.90 -40.16
CA ALA A 658 -18.46 -12.83 -40.85
C ALA A 658 -19.70 -13.17 -40.00
N ALA A 659 -19.52 -13.34 -38.69
CA ALA A 659 -20.60 -13.62 -37.76
C ALA A 659 -21.53 -12.41 -37.58
N LEU A 660 -20.97 -11.21 -37.42
CA LEU A 660 -21.73 -9.97 -37.30
C LEU A 660 -22.47 -9.64 -38.60
N ARG A 661 -21.82 -9.76 -39.76
CA ARG A 661 -22.44 -9.57 -41.08
C ARG A 661 -23.58 -10.56 -41.31
N LYS A 662 -23.41 -11.84 -40.94
CA LYS A 662 -24.49 -12.83 -41.02
C LYS A 662 -25.69 -12.48 -40.12
N LYS A 663 -25.45 -11.86 -38.96
CA LYS A 663 -26.49 -11.50 -38.00
C LYS A 663 -27.23 -10.21 -38.36
N PHE A 664 -26.51 -9.18 -38.79
CA PHE A 664 -27.01 -7.82 -38.99
C PHE A 664 -27.22 -7.44 -40.46
N GLY A 665 -26.70 -8.23 -41.41
CA GLY A 665 -26.90 -8.05 -42.84
C GLY A 665 -26.54 -6.64 -43.31
N GLN A 666 -27.51 -5.95 -43.90
CA GLN A 666 -27.33 -4.62 -44.47
C GLN A 666 -26.90 -3.56 -43.44
N GLU A 667 -27.30 -3.70 -42.18
CA GLU A 667 -26.89 -2.75 -41.14
C GLU A 667 -25.37 -2.81 -40.90
N TRP A 668 -24.81 -4.02 -40.89
CA TRP A 668 -23.35 -4.20 -40.81
C TRP A 668 -22.68 -3.66 -42.07
N ASP A 669 -23.21 -3.93 -43.25
CA ASP A 669 -22.60 -3.49 -44.53
C ASP A 669 -22.53 -1.97 -44.61
N ASN A 670 -23.58 -1.27 -44.17
CA ASN A 670 -23.60 0.20 -44.12
C ASN A 670 -22.60 0.74 -43.09
N TRP A 671 -22.59 0.20 -41.87
CA TRP A 671 -21.66 0.64 -40.83
C TRP A 671 -20.18 0.36 -41.19
N ALA A 672 -19.89 -0.81 -41.77
CA ALA A 672 -18.55 -1.16 -42.21
C ALA A 672 -18.05 -0.30 -43.38
N LYS A 673 -18.97 0.26 -44.17
CA LYS A 673 -18.66 1.26 -45.19
C LYS A 673 -18.29 2.61 -44.58
N ASP A 674 -19.01 3.03 -43.54
CA ASP A 674 -18.73 4.29 -42.81
C ASP A 674 -17.47 4.19 -41.94
N VAL A 675 -17.16 2.98 -41.45
CA VAL A 675 -15.98 2.68 -40.62
C VAL A 675 -15.09 1.67 -41.35
N PRO A 676 -14.34 2.11 -42.39
CA PRO A 676 -13.57 1.19 -43.23
C PRO A 676 -12.44 0.51 -42.45
N TYR A 677 -11.90 1.18 -41.44
CA TYR A 677 -10.71 0.77 -40.71
C TYR A 677 -10.97 -0.42 -39.77
N LEU A 678 -10.17 -1.48 -39.92
CA LEU A 678 -10.29 -2.68 -39.08
C LEU A 678 -9.72 -2.46 -37.67
N LEU A 679 -8.49 -1.91 -37.58
CA LEU A 679 -7.75 -1.74 -36.32
C LEU A 679 -7.20 -0.33 -36.12
N ILE A 680 -6.62 0.29 -37.14
CA ILE A 680 -5.91 1.58 -37.02
C ILE A 680 -6.53 2.54 -38.03
N PRO A 681 -7.03 3.71 -37.60
CA PRO A 681 -7.54 4.72 -38.52
C PRO A 681 -6.47 5.10 -39.56
N GLY A 682 -6.85 5.11 -40.83
CA GLY A 682 -5.96 5.45 -41.94
C GLY A 682 -5.12 4.28 -42.50
N ILE A 683 -5.23 3.07 -41.95
CA ILE A 683 -4.64 1.85 -42.52
C ILE A 683 -5.77 0.96 -43.03
N TYR A 684 -5.82 0.74 -44.34
CA TYR A 684 -6.90 0.04 -45.07
C TYR A 684 -6.78 -1.48 -45.00
#